data_AF-A0A442RUU0-F1
#
_entry.id   AF-A0A442RUU0-F1
#
_cell.length_a   1.000
_cell.length_b   1.000
_cell.length_c   1.000
_cell.angle_alpha   90.00
_cell.angle_beta   90.00
_cell.angle_gamma   90.00
#
_symmetry.space_group_name_H-M   'P 1'
#
loop_
_entity.id
_entity.type
_entity.pdbx_description
1 polymer ?
#
loop_
_entity_poly.entity_id
_entity_poly.type
_entity_poly.pdbx_seq_one_letter_code
_entity_poly.pdbx_strand_id
1 'polypeptide(L)'
;MSAVEVAKPSPHAVPTLTQFGGDKTGVTEVTALITSMLSAFDTIMIPAGTWKVESITLAAGKSLLTDGLATILQQKSGIPGTQVIKITGSNVTVQDISIKGNISTDTDEQNHGICIRGAADISNIKIGRVRGENLRGDVVYVGGLTAAKVTNLSIGDVIGNNVLRNVVSITGGEQISIGAISGNACGYFMFDVEPNANSQRCDLIDVKSIRGHCAGMVGLRAQKDKRIGRVRFGMLDLDPGHTADSTPAYGHRATIIQDAIAVRNVEHVQIGMLKARAFERSAAHVIFNNGEYGCGVLDVGLVDIEDCIRTDVTYLAAFIVGNVHTFIIRGGHVRLTSSSHRLLLSNAIGISSTDRINPVVNISVECNGTLGLGVFGGCYSSCKVHPAAGRICHTVRLASTANVDISSLNNGDTIDGVVVATNDLVLLKDQRAGAENGFYTIGASAPATRWNPGGNESGGFVDVYAYVRLGTANAEKFFTCANATDPVLGADDITFAEAAPYDAYLFSNSKDVVIQGCDFVLGRAGFDCQNLAIMGTLWKTTHASVVWNQSSLLDGGLHSLMSSVFNGITYPNGRYSDQQTIATDADFTLTPNSSPAETRHTGTLTTDRAVTLSTAGAFAGLKFRIARTGDGAFNLNVGTGPLKALARNMWAEFVYDGSAWYLGAYGSL
;
A
#
# COMPACT_ATOMS: atom_id res chain seq x y z
N MET A 1 -59.73 -7.38 55.52
CA MET A 1 -59.56 -8.42 54.47
C MET A 1 -60.03 -7.78 53.17
N SER A 2 -59.27 -7.63 52.09
CA SER A 2 -58.08 -8.34 51.60
C SER A 2 -57.05 -7.35 51.06
N ALA A 3 -55.80 -7.51 51.47
CA ALA A 3 -54.67 -6.91 50.76
C ALA A 3 -54.53 -7.61 49.41
N VAL A 4 -54.44 -6.82 48.34
CA VAL A 4 -54.08 -7.31 47.01
C VAL A 4 -52.63 -7.76 47.08
N GLU A 5 -52.44 -9.07 47.09
CA GLU A 5 -51.13 -9.71 47.06
C GLU A 5 -50.55 -9.47 45.66
N VAL A 6 -49.59 -8.54 45.56
CA VAL A 6 -48.74 -8.39 44.38
C VAL A 6 -47.97 -9.70 44.26
N ALA A 7 -48.30 -10.51 43.26
CA ALA A 7 -47.64 -11.76 42.99
C ALA A 7 -46.12 -11.53 42.91
N LYS A 8 -45.36 -12.11 43.85
CA LYS A 8 -43.91 -12.21 43.74
C LYS A 8 -43.60 -12.97 42.44
N PRO A 9 -42.83 -12.39 41.50
CA PRO A 9 -42.39 -13.14 40.33
C PRO A 9 -41.52 -14.32 40.77
N SER A 10 -41.68 -15.46 40.10
CA SER A 10 -40.89 -16.67 40.32
C SER A 10 -39.38 -16.37 40.30
N PRO A 11 -38.55 -17.06 41.10
CA PRO A 11 -37.11 -16.77 41.22
C PRO A 11 -36.26 -17.10 39.96
N HIS A 12 -36.85 -17.41 38.81
CA HIS A 12 -36.14 -17.92 37.63
C HIS A 12 -36.53 -17.32 36.27
N ALA A 13 -37.37 -16.28 36.21
CA ALA A 13 -37.70 -15.60 34.95
C ALA A 13 -37.18 -14.15 34.94
N VAL A 14 -36.43 -13.77 33.91
CA VAL A 14 -35.97 -12.39 33.73
C VAL A 14 -37.19 -11.48 33.52
N PRO A 15 -37.31 -10.35 34.24
CA PRO A 15 -38.45 -9.44 34.11
C PRO A 15 -38.48 -8.78 32.72
N THR A 16 -39.63 -8.84 32.04
CA THR A 16 -39.81 -8.33 30.67
C THR A 16 -40.62 -7.04 30.66
N LEU A 17 -40.33 -6.10 29.76
CA LEU A 17 -41.11 -4.85 29.63
C LEU A 17 -42.61 -5.08 29.43
N THR A 18 -42.98 -6.12 28.68
CA THR A 18 -44.39 -6.48 28.43
C THR A 18 -45.13 -6.89 29.69
N GLN A 19 -44.47 -7.57 30.63
CA GLN A 19 -45.09 -7.95 31.92
C GLN A 19 -45.40 -6.72 32.78
N PHE A 20 -44.65 -5.64 32.61
CA PHE A 20 -44.83 -4.39 33.34
C PHE A 20 -45.65 -3.35 32.55
N GLY A 21 -46.38 -3.78 31.51
CA GLY A 21 -47.33 -2.95 30.77
C GLY A 21 -46.70 -1.99 29.75
N GLY A 22 -45.45 -2.23 29.33
CA GLY A 22 -44.82 -1.40 28.31
C GLY A 22 -45.45 -1.54 26.92
N ASP A 23 -45.44 -0.46 26.15
CA ASP A 23 -45.98 -0.40 24.79
C ASP A 23 -44.94 -0.82 23.72
N LYS A 24 -45.10 -2.03 23.20
CA LYS A 24 -44.26 -2.61 22.14
C LYS A 24 -44.56 -2.13 20.71
N THR A 25 -45.52 -1.21 20.55
CA THR A 25 -45.89 -0.65 19.24
C THR A 25 -45.13 0.65 18.92
N GLY A 26 -44.51 1.27 19.92
CA GLY A 26 -43.76 2.51 19.78
C GLY A 26 -44.67 3.75 19.72
N VAL A 27 -45.95 3.63 20.05
CA VAL A 27 -46.86 4.77 20.15
C VAL A 27 -46.57 5.55 21.44
N THR A 28 -46.51 4.86 22.57
CA THR A 28 -46.26 5.41 23.89
C THR A 28 -44.80 5.27 24.29
N GLU A 29 -44.28 6.30 24.95
CA GLU A 29 -42.90 6.38 25.43
C GLU A 29 -42.75 5.51 26.70
N VAL A 30 -41.64 4.76 26.84
CA VAL A 30 -41.44 3.78 27.92
C VAL A 30 -40.14 3.96 28.74
N THR A 31 -39.41 5.07 28.58
CA THR A 31 -38.16 5.36 29.32
C THR A 31 -38.38 5.31 30.82
N ALA A 32 -39.42 5.95 31.35
CA ALA A 32 -39.69 5.95 32.79
C ALA A 32 -39.90 4.52 33.33
N LEU A 33 -40.58 3.66 32.56
CA LEU A 33 -40.75 2.26 32.91
C LEU A 33 -39.41 1.52 32.93
N ILE A 34 -38.60 1.66 31.88
CA ILE A 34 -37.27 1.04 31.79
C ILE A 34 -36.38 1.47 32.95
N THR A 35 -36.35 2.77 33.27
CA THR A 35 -35.60 3.31 34.41
C THR A 35 -36.06 2.69 35.73
N SER A 36 -37.37 2.56 35.95
CA SER A 36 -37.89 1.92 37.16
C SER A 36 -37.48 0.45 37.25
N MET A 37 -37.50 -0.30 36.14
CA MET A 37 -37.10 -1.70 36.10
C MET A 37 -35.59 -1.86 36.34
N LEU A 38 -34.75 -1.04 35.73
CA LEU A 38 -33.30 -1.05 35.95
C LEU A 38 -32.91 -0.62 37.37
N SER A 39 -33.79 0.08 38.09
CA SER A 39 -33.59 0.37 39.52
C SER A 39 -33.86 -0.85 40.41
N ALA A 40 -34.80 -1.72 40.01
CA ALA A 40 -35.23 -2.89 40.77
C ALA A 40 -34.49 -4.17 40.40
N PHE A 41 -33.96 -4.26 39.18
CA PHE A 41 -33.37 -5.47 38.62
C PHE A 41 -32.02 -5.17 37.96
N ASP A 42 -31.10 -6.13 38.03
CA ASP A 42 -29.81 -6.04 37.33
C ASP A 42 -29.93 -6.48 35.87
N THR A 43 -30.83 -7.42 35.59
CA THR A 43 -31.11 -7.89 34.23
C THR A 43 -32.59 -7.70 33.92
N ILE A 44 -32.87 -7.07 32.78
CA ILE A 44 -34.22 -6.93 32.23
C ILE A 44 -34.24 -7.40 30.77
N MET A 45 -35.42 -7.74 30.26
CA MET A 45 -35.62 -8.12 28.86
C MET A 45 -36.56 -7.15 28.14
N ILE A 46 -36.11 -6.65 26.99
CA ILE A 46 -36.94 -5.92 26.02
C ILE A 46 -37.26 -6.87 24.87
N PRO A 47 -38.46 -7.48 24.83
CA PRO A 47 -38.80 -8.44 23.79
C PRO A 47 -39.00 -7.75 22.43
N ALA A 48 -39.17 -8.55 21.38
CA ALA A 48 -39.41 -8.10 20.02
C ALA A 48 -40.56 -7.08 19.95
N GLY A 49 -40.35 -6.01 19.20
CA GLY A 49 -41.27 -4.88 19.10
C GLY A 49 -40.55 -3.56 18.89
N THR A 50 -41.32 -2.49 18.68
CA THR A 50 -40.81 -1.12 18.63
C THR A 50 -41.11 -0.43 19.95
N TRP A 51 -40.09 0.10 20.60
CA TRP A 51 -40.18 0.69 21.93
C TRP A 51 -39.72 2.13 21.83
N LYS A 52 -40.65 3.08 22.00
CA LYS A 52 -40.31 4.51 21.95
C LYS A 52 -39.62 4.90 23.24
N VAL A 53 -38.43 5.47 23.14
CA VAL A 53 -37.61 5.85 24.30
C VAL A 53 -36.99 7.23 24.08
N GLU A 54 -36.87 7.97 25.17
CA GLU A 54 -36.05 9.18 25.20
C GLU A 54 -34.56 8.84 25.37
N SER A 55 -34.20 8.16 26.47
CA SER A 55 -32.83 7.75 26.76
C SER A 55 -32.79 6.66 27.83
N ILE A 56 -32.00 5.61 27.64
CA ILE A 56 -31.80 4.52 28.60
C ILE A 56 -30.39 4.65 29.18
N THR A 57 -30.26 4.68 30.50
CA THR A 57 -28.95 4.69 31.18
C THR A 57 -28.66 3.32 31.80
N LEU A 58 -27.55 2.70 31.41
CA LEU A 58 -27.06 1.43 31.95
C LEU A 58 -25.87 1.71 32.88
N ALA A 59 -26.14 1.66 34.19
CA ALA A 59 -25.14 1.75 35.25
C ALA A 59 -24.38 0.42 35.41
N ALA A 60 -23.45 0.36 36.37
CA ALA A 60 -22.61 -0.82 36.57
C ALA A 60 -23.45 -2.07 36.89
N GLY A 61 -23.07 -3.21 36.30
CA GLY A 61 -23.71 -4.51 36.49
C GLY A 61 -25.04 -4.72 35.74
N LYS A 62 -25.50 -3.74 34.94
CA LYS A 62 -26.77 -3.84 34.24
C LYS A 62 -26.69 -4.67 32.95
N SER A 63 -27.71 -5.48 32.71
CA SER A 63 -27.83 -6.32 31.52
C SER A 63 -29.17 -6.12 30.82
N LEU A 64 -29.12 -5.87 29.51
CA LEU A 64 -30.27 -5.72 28.63
C LEU A 64 -30.36 -6.93 27.69
N LEU A 65 -31.34 -7.80 27.95
CA LEU A 65 -31.66 -8.92 27.06
C LEU A 65 -32.69 -8.50 26.01
N THR A 66 -32.63 -9.11 24.82
CA THR A 66 -33.45 -8.73 23.67
C THR A 66 -33.78 -9.96 22.82
N ASP A 67 -34.80 -9.85 21.95
CA ASP A 67 -35.07 -10.84 20.90
C ASP A 67 -34.25 -10.50 19.63
N GLY A 68 -32.97 -10.19 19.85
CA GLY A 68 -32.06 -9.73 18.82
C GLY A 68 -32.51 -8.48 18.08
N LEU A 69 -32.23 -8.42 16.78
CA LEU A 69 -32.55 -7.26 15.93
C LEU A 69 -34.07 -7.01 15.75
N ALA A 70 -34.93 -7.93 16.20
CA ALA A 70 -36.38 -7.72 16.23
C ALA A 70 -36.82 -6.78 17.37
N THR A 71 -35.95 -6.57 18.38
CA THR A 71 -36.13 -5.51 19.38
C THR A 71 -35.62 -4.19 18.82
N ILE A 72 -36.52 -3.22 18.63
CA ILE A 72 -36.23 -1.90 18.06
C ILE A 72 -36.46 -0.83 19.13
N LEU A 73 -35.42 -0.05 19.47
CA LEU A 73 -35.55 1.17 20.24
C LEU A 73 -35.73 2.36 19.29
N GLN A 74 -36.93 2.93 19.27
CA GLN A 74 -37.22 4.14 18.49
C GLN A 74 -36.94 5.36 19.36
N GLN A 75 -36.01 6.19 18.94
CA GLN A 75 -35.73 7.47 19.57
C GLN A 75 -36.96 8.37 19.47
N LYS A 76 -37.38 8.95 20.59
CA LYS A 76 -38.34 10.05 20.65
C LYS A 76 -37.81 11.23 19.81
N SER A 77 -38.65 11.88 19.01
CA SER A 77 -38.23 13.02 18.19
C SER A 77 -38.11 14.32 18.98
N GLY A 78 -37.35 15.28 18.46
CA GLY A 78 -37.25 16.64 19.02
C GLY A 78 -36.41 16.74 20.29
N ILE A 79 -35.42 15.85 20.45
CA ILE A 79 -34.51 15.82 21.62
C ILE A 79 -33.03 15.96 21.18
N PRO A 80 -32.60 17.17 20.76
CA PRO A 80 -31.23 17.40 20.29
C PRO A 80 -30.18 16.95 21.30
N GLY A 81 -29.11 16.31 20.82
CA GLY A 81 -27.96 15.86 21.60
C GLY A 81 -28.22 14.69 22.54
N THR A 82 -29.38 14.03 22.45
CA THR A 82 -29.75 12.93 23.37
C THR A 82 -29.38 11.56 22.78
N GLN A 83 -28.63 10.75 23.51
CA GLN A 83 -28.25 9.39 23.09
C GLN A 83 -29.32 8.37 23.52
N VAL A 84 -29.62 7.39 22.66
CA VAL A 84 -30.67 6.40 22.92
C VAL A 84 -30.27 5.47 24.07
N ILE A 85 -29.07 4.91 24.04
CA ILE A 85 -28.48 4.13 25.15
C ILE A 85 -27.20 4.82 25.63
N LYS A 86 -27.10 5.03 26.94
CA LYS A 86 -25.92 5.54 27.65
C LYS A 86 -25.37 4.46 28.56
N ILE A 87 -24.18 3.94 28.26
CA ILE A 87 -23.46 3.00 29.13
C ILE A 87 -22.49 3.80 29.98
N THR A 88 -22.77 3.85 31.29
CA THR A 88 -22.07 4.72 32.25
C THR A 88 -21.33 3.97 33.36
N GLY A 89 -21.42 2.63 33.38
CA GLY A 89 -20.75 1.78 34.37
C GLY A 89 -20.13 0.51 33.78
N SER A 90 -19.33 -0.17 34.60
CA SER A 90 -18.64 -1.43 34.25
C SER A 90 -19.56 -2.65 34.29
N ASN A 91 -19.12 -3.77 33.71
CA ASN A 91 -19.84 -5.05 33.74
C ASN A 91 -21.25 -4.95 33.12
N VAL A 92 -21.36 -4.23 32.01
CA VAL A 92 -22.63 -4.03 31.29
C VAL A 92 -22.73 -4.99 30.11
N THR A 93 -23.91 -5.59 29.94
CA THR A 93 -24.21 -6.42 28.77
C THR A 93 -25.42 -5.88 28.02
N VAL A 94 -25.32 -5.72 26.71
CA VAL A 94 -26.45 -5.40 25.81
C VAL A 94 -26.48 -6.49 24.75
N GLN A 95 -27.58 -7.24 24.65
CA GLN A 95 -27.75 -8.21 23.56
C GLN A 95 -28.00 -7.52 22.21
N ASP A 96 -28.05 -8.31 21.14
CA ASP A 96 -28.31 -7.84 19.78
C ASP A 96 -29.53 -6.89 19.73
N ILE A 97 -29.42 -5.72 19.11
CA ILE A 97 -30.49 -4.71 19.17
C ILE A 97 -30.54 -3.82 17.94
N SER A 98 -31.74 -3.39 17.56
CA SER A 98 -31.96 -2.34 16.56
C SER A 98 -32.28 -1.00 17.23
N ILE A 99 -31.75 0.09 16.69
CA ILE A 99 -31.99 1.45 17.15
C ILE A 99 -32.39 2.30 15.96
N LYS A 100 -33.50 3.01 16.08
CA LYS A 100 -34.03 3.88 15.03
C LYS A 100 -34.09 5.33 15.51
N GLY A 101 -33.41 6.22 14.80
CA GLY A 101 -33.43 7.66 15.04
C GLY A 101 -34.46 8.39 14.19
N ASN A 102 -34.32 9.73 14.14
CA ASN A 102 -35.15 10.62 13.34
C ASN A 102 -34.31 11.58 12.48
N ILE A 103 -33.36 11.06 11.70
CA ILE A 103 -32.40 11.85 10.89
C ILE A 103 -33.00 12.99 10.08
N SER A 104 -34.23 12.84 9.57
CA SER A 104 -34.90 13.83 8.74
C SER A 104 -35.53 14.99 9.51
N THR A 105 -35.83 14.81 10.79
CA THR A 105 -36.60 15.79 11.59
C THR A 105 -35.82 16.34 12.79
N ASP A 106 -34.90 15.56 13.34
CA ASP A 106 -34.12 15.97 14.50
C ASP A 106 -32.91 16.81 14.08
N THR A 107 -32.43 17.60 15.04
CA THR A 107 -31.24 18.44 14.93
C THR A 107 -30.18 17.96 15.91
N ASP A 108 -28.92 18.40 15.75
CA ASP A 108 -27.73 17.92 16.49
C ASP A 108 -27.16 16.59 15.99
N GLU A 109 -25.85 16.45 16.09
CA GLU A 109 -25.00 15.37 15.57
C GLU A 109 -24.58 14.37 16.67
N GLN A 110 -24.95 14.66 17.93
CA GLN A 110 -24.66 13.85 19.12
C GLN A 110 -25.79 12.89 19.51
N ASN A 111 -26.85 12.80 18.69
CA ASN A 111 -27.95 11.83 18.81
C ASN A 111 -27.49 10.42 18.41
N HIS A 112 -26.57 9.86 19.20
CA HIS A 112 -25.99 8.53 19.00
C HIS A 112 -26.99 7.43 19.35
N GLY A 113 -26.83 6.27 18.69
CA GLY A 113 -27.53 5.06 19.07
C GLY A 113 -27.07 4.57 20.45
N ILE A 114 -25.80 4.16 20.55
CA ILE A 114 -25.18 3.75 21.81
C ILE A 114 -23.98 4.64 22.10
N CYS A 115 -23.96 5.24 23.29
CA CYS A 115 -22.84 6.02 23.80
C CYS A 115 -22.22 5.35 25.02
N ILE A 116 -20.92 5.08 24.96
CA ILE A 116 -20.15 4.47 26.03
C ILE A 116 -19.24 5.53 26.63
N ARG A 117 -19.61 6.02 27.81
CA ARG A 117 -18.88 7.07 28.53
C ARG A 117 -19.24 7.07 30.02
N GLY A 118 -18.22 6.92 30.87
CA GLY A 118 -18.37 6.97 32.33
C GLY A 118 -18.04 8.35 32.91
N ALA A 119 -18.52 8.60 34.12
CA ALA A 119 -18.01 9.68 34.99
C ALA A 119 -16.72 9.28 35.73
N ALA A 120 -16.41 7.97 35.73
CA ALA A 120 -15.19 7.36 36.23
C ALA A 120 -14.75 6.28 35.23
N ASP A 121 -13.65 5.59 35.51
CA ASP A 121 -13.19 4.46 34.71
C ASP A 121 -14.27 3.36 34.65
N ILE A 122 -14.59 2.93 33.44
CA ILE A 122 -15.53 1.83 33.16
C ILE A 122 -14.89 0.77 32.29
N SER A 123 -15.26 -0.49 32.54
CA SER A 123 -14.68 -1.62 31.82
C SER A 123 -15.58 -2.85 31.77
N ASN A 124 -15.18 -3.85 30.98
CA ASN A 124 -15.90 -5.11 30.81
C ASN A 124 -17.33 -4.89 30.30
N ILE A 125 -17.42 -4.29 29.11
CA ILE A 125 -18.68 -3.98 28.45
C ILE A 125 -18.82 -4.90 27.24
N LYS A 126 -19.98 -5.56 27.13
CA LYS A 126 -20.30 -6.48 26.03
C LYS A 126 -21.55 -6.02 25.32
N ILE A 127 -21.45 -5.78 24.03
CA ILE A 127 -22.56 -5.38 23.17
C ILE A 127 -22.66 -6.42 22.06
N GLY A 128 -23.86 -6.94 21.83
CA GLY A 128 -24.15 -7.83 20.71
C GLY A 128 -24.08 -7.10 19.37
N ARG A 129 -24.76 -7.65 18.37
CA ARG A 129 -24.95 -7.00 17.07
C ARG A 129 -25.83 -5.76 17.21
N VAL A 130 -25.44 -4.66 16.59
CA VAL A 130 -26.22 -3.41 16.61
C VAL A 130 -26.63 -3.04 15.20
N ARG A 131 -27.92 -2.74 14.98
CA ARG A 131 -28.40 -2.09 13.75
C ARG A 131 -28.87 -0.69 14.07
N GLY A 132 -28.19 0.32 13.57
CA GLY A 132 -28.63 1.72 13.63
C GLY A 132 -29.32 2.14 12.34
N GLU A 133 -30.48 2.76 12.43
CA GLU A 133 -31.23 3.25 11.28
C GLU A 133 -31.67 4.71 11.46
N ASN A 134 -31.49 5.55 10.44
CA ASN A 134 -31.93 6.95 10.44
C ASN A 134 -31.40 7.73 11.64
N LEU A 135 -30.11 7.57 11.96
CA LEU A 135 -29.47 8.24 13.09
C LEU A 135 -28.80 9.54 12.67
N ARG A 136 -28.97 10.57 13.48
CA ARG A 136 -28.28 11.87 13.37
C ARG A 136 -26.83 11.81 13.85
N GLY A 137 -26.56 11.04 14.91
CA GLY A 137 -25.20 10.76 15.35
C GLY A 137 -24.73 9.39 14.90
N ASP A 138 -23.67 8.93 15.55
CA ASP A 138 -23.07 7.62 15.30
C ASP A 138 -23.93 6.43 15.79
N VAL A 139 -23.82 5.24 15.17
CA VAL A 139 -24.52 4.04 15.67
C VAL A 139 -23.94 3.63 17.02
N VAL A 140 -22.61 3.56 17.11
CA VAL A 140 -21.88 3.33 18.36
C VAL A 140 -20.78 4.38 18.51
N TYR A 141 -20.81 5.08 19.65
CA TYR A 141 -19.83 6.08 20.05
C TYR A 141 -19.10 5.63 21.32
N VAL A 142 -17.77 5.62 21.29
CA VAL A 142 -16.89 5.31 22.44
C VAL A 142 -16.09 6.54 22.82
N GLY A 143 -16.34 7.10 24.00
CA GLY A 143 -15.85 8.43 24.39
C GLY A 143 -15.14 8.48 25.74
N GLY A 144 -14.18 7.61 25.98
CA GLY A 144 -13.34 7.63 27.18
C GLY A 144 -12.50 8.90 27.30
N LEU A 145 -12.33 9.37 28.54
CA LEU A 145 -11.60 10.59 28.87
C LEU A 145 -10.33 10.25 29.65
N THR A 146 -9.39 11.20 29.68
CA THR A 146 -8.14 11.06 30.44
C THR A 146 -8.40 10.79 31.94
N ALA A 147 -9.50 11.33 32.48
CA ALA A 147 -9.93 11.14 33.87
C ALA A 147 -11.05 10.09 34.07
N ALA A 148 -11.58 9.51 32.99
CA ALA A 148 -12.68 8.54 33.05
C ALA A 148 -12.57 7.60 31.85
N LYS A 149 -11.77 6.55 32.03
CA LYS A 149 -11.34 5.65 30.97
C LYS A 149 -12.42 4.66 30.56
N VAL A 150 -12.34 4.19 29.32
CA VAL A 150 -13.15 3.09 28.80
C VAL A 150 -12.21 1.99 28.32
N THR A 151 -12.25 0.82 28.97
CA THR A 151 -11.37 -0.31 28.63
C THR A 151 -12.13 -1.62 28.51
N ASN A 152 -11.55 -2.61 27.81
CA ASN A 152 -12.11 -3.96 27.69
C ASN A 152 -13.57 -3.96 27.21
N LEU A 153 -13.74 -3.57 25.94
CA LEU A 153 -15.02 -3.46 25.25
C LEU A 153 -15.10 -4.47 24.12
N SER A 154 -16.20 -5.20 24.04
CA SER A 154 -16.50 -6.10 22.93
C SER A 154 -17.84 -5.73 22.31
N ILE A 155 -17.86 -5.49 21.00
CA ILE A 155 -19.04 -5.15 20.21
C ILE A 155 -19.18 -6.20 19.09
N GLY A 156 -20.40 -6.68 18.87
CA GLY A 156 -20.72 -7.56 17.74
C GLY A 156 -20.63 -6.84 16.39
N ASP A 157 -21.32 -7.36 15.37
CA ASP A 157 -21.41 -6.67 14.09
C ASP A 157 -22.20 -5.36 14.23
N VAL A 158 -21.80 -4.31 13.51
CA VAL A 158 -22.49 -3.01 13.51
C VAL A 158 -22.97 -2.69 12.10
N ILE A 159 -24.28 -2.49 11.96
CA ILE A 159 -24.94 -2.19 10.69
C ILE A 159 -25.48 -0.77 10.77
N GLY A 160 -25.00 0.14 9.91
CA GLY A 160 -25.47 1.52 9.83
C GLY A 160 -26.28 1.76 8.56
N ASN A 161 -27.58 2.03 8.71
CA ASN A 161 -28.45 2.36 7.59
C ASN A 161 -28.92 3.81 7.69
N ASN A 162 -28.59 4.63 6.70
CA ASN A 162 -28.88 6.07 6.72
C ASN A 162 -28.41 6.76 8.01
N VAL A 163 -27.10 6.77 8.23
CA VAL A 163 -26.45 7.37 9.40
C VAL A 163 -25.77 8.66 8.97
N LEU A 164 -26.10 9.79 9.60
CA LEU A 164 -25.58 11.09 9.17
C LEU A 164 -24.04 11.19 9.29
N ARG A 165 -23.48 10.67 10.39
CA ARG A 165 -22.05 10.77 10.70
C ARG A 165 -21.33 9.46 10.49
N ASN A 166 -21.01 8.75 11.57
CA ASN A 166 -20.20 7.54 11.53
C ASN A 166 -21.01 6.29 11.87
N VAL A 167 -20.70 5.14 11.28
CA VAL A 167 -21.28 3.89 11.79
C VAL A 167 -20.70 3.60 13.18
N VAL A 168 -19.38 3.63 13.32
CA VAL A 168 -18.70 3.54 14.62
C VAL A 168 -17.70 4.68 14.77
N SER A 169 -17.70 5.34 15.93
CA SER A 169 -16.68 6.33 16.28
C SER A 169 -16.04 6.03 17.64
N ILE A 170 -14.73 6.26 17.72
CA ILE A 170 -13.93 6.10 18.93
C ILE A 170 -13.12 7.37 19.11
N THR A 171 -13.50 8.17 20.10
CA THR A 171 -12.73 9.35 20.49
C THR A 171 -11.84 9.06 21.70
N GLY A 172 -12.05 7.94 22.41
CA GLY A 172 -11.17 7.50 23.49
C GLY A 172 -11.50 6.09 23.93
N GLY A 173 -10.57 5.15 23.84
CA GLY A 173 -10.85 3.73 24.01
C GLY A 173 -9.60 2.86 24.06
N GLU A 174 -9.50 1.90 24.99
CA GLU A 174 -8.42 0.89 24.95
C GLU A 174 -8.97 -0.54 25.03
N GLN A 175 -8.34 -1.50 24.35
CA GLN A 175 -8.73 -2.92 24.35
C GLN A 175 -10.16 -3.10 23.85
N ILE A 176 -10.37 -2.76 22.58
CA ILE A 176 -11.69 -2.77 21.94
C ILE A 176 -11.68 -3.82 20.83
N SER A 177 -12.68 -4.70 20.85
CA SER A 177 -12.95 -5.66 19.77
C SER A 177 -14.30 -5.36 19.13
N ILE A 178 -14.35 -5.31 17.80
CA ILE A 178 -15.57 -5.03 17.04
C ILE A 178 -15.74 -6.10 15.95
N GLY A 179 -16.97 -6.57 15.75
CA GLY A 179 -17.35 -7.45 14.66
C GLY A 179 -17.27 -6.78 13.28
N ALA A 180 -18.07 -7.26 12.33
CA ALA A 180 -18.14 -6.67 11.01
C ALA A 180 -18.90 -5.33 11.02
N ILE A 181 -18.39 -4.31 10.33
CA ILE A 181 -19.06 -3.03 10.13
C ILE A 181 -19.55 -2.96 8.68
N SER A 182 -20.83 -2.66 8.49
CA SER A 182 -21.44 -2.52 7.16
C SER A 182 -22.63 -1.57 7.20
N GLY A 183 -23.24 -1.31 6.05
CA GLY A 183 -24.38 -0.39 5.96
C GLY A 183 -24.83 -0.15 4.54
N ASN A 184 -25.88 0.67 4.37
CA ASN A 184 -26.33 1.12 3.05
C ASN A 184 -26.05 2.62 2.80
N ALA A 185 -25.95 3.44 3.84
CA ALA A 185 -25.76 4.89 3.73
C ALA A 185 -25.15 5.47 5.02
N CYS A 186 -24.07 6.23 4.86
CA CYS A 186 -23.30 6.83 5.95
C CYS A 186 -22.68 8.15 5.47
N GLY A 187 -22.91 9.27 6.13
CA GLY A 187 -22.48 10.57 5.62
C GLY A 187 -21.00 10.91 5.85
N TYR A 188 -20.36 10.32 6.86
CA TYR A 188 -18.94 10.51 7.19
C TYR A 188 -18.17 9.18 7.06
N PHE A 189 -17.59 8.62 8.13
CA PHE A 189 -16.81 7.37 8.06
C PHE A 189 -17.60 6.13 8.48
N MET A 190 -17.31 4.98 7.85
CA MET A 190 -17.81 3.70 8.40
C MET A 190 -17.20 3.42 9.78
N PHE A 191 -15.95 3.83 9.97
CA PHE A 191 -15.21 3.68 11.21
C PHE A 191 -14.27 4.87 11.39
N ASP A 192 -14.40 5.57 12.51
CA ASP A 192 -13.68 6.81 12.80
C ASP A 192 -12.98 6.72 14.15
N VAL A 193 -11.65 6.85 14.15
CA VAL A 193 -10.87 7.01 15.38
C VAL A 193 -10.30 8.42 15.39
N GLU A 194 -10.87 9.28 16.21
CA GLU A 194 -10.56 10.71 16.25
C GLU A 194 -10.51 11.19 17.71
N PRO A 195 -9.38 11.04 18.41
CA PRO A 195 -9.28 11.49 19.78
C PRO A 195 -9.41 13.01 19.90
N ASN A 196 -10.04 13.47 20.99
CA ASN A 196 -10.10 14.88 21.35
C ASN A 196 -9.05 15.24 22.41
N ALA A 197 -8.88 16.53 22.69
CA ALA A 197 -7.80 17.01 23.57
C ALA A 197 -7.88 16.41 25.00
N ASN A 198 -9.09 16.15 25.50
CA ASN A 198 -9.34 15.54 26.81
C ASN A 198 -9.53 14.01 26.76
N SER A 199 -9.52 13.40 25.58
CA SER A 199 -9.71 11.97 25.42
C SER A 199 -8.59 11.17 26.07
N GLN A 200 -8.95 9.97 26.55
CA GLN A 200 -7.93 8.94 26.78
C GLN A 200 -7.30 8.53 25.43
N ARG A 201 -6.20 7.79 25.51
CA ARG A 201 -5.57 7.21 24.31
C ARG A 201 -6.56 6.27 23.59
N CYS A 202 -6.54 6.29 22.26
CA CYS A 202 -7.20 5.28 21.42
C CYS A 202 -6.16 4.22 21.07
N ASP A 203 -6.27 3.01 21.63
CA ASP A 203 -5.22 1.98 21.48
C ASP A 203 -5.78 0.55 21.60
N LEU A 204 -5.05 -0.43 21.04
CA LEU A 204 -5.43 -1.84 21.02
C LEU A 204 -6.87 -2.05 20.53
N ILE A 205 -7.17 -1.51 19.35
CA ILE A 205 -8.47 -1.62 18.71
C ILE A 205 -8.39 -2.66 17.59
N ASP A 206 -9.22 -3.69 17.64
CA ASP A 206 -9.30 -4.77 16.65
C ASP A 206 -10.72 -4.79 16.02
N VAL A 207 -10.81 -4.61 14.70
CA VAL A 207 -12.05 -4.66 13.93
C VAL A 207 -12.00 -5.85 12.96
N LYS A 208 -13.02 -6.70 12.98
CA LYS A 208 -13.04 -7.91 12.15
C LYS A 208 -13.03 -7.57 10.66
N SER A 209 -13.98 -6.76 10.21
CA SER A 209 -14.05 -6.34 8.81
C SER A 209 -14.88 -5.08 8.63
N ILE A 210 -14.63 -4.31 7.58
CA ILE A 210 -15.48 -3.19 7.16
C ILE A 210 -15.83 -3.39 5.69
N ARG A 211 -17.11 -3.29 5.36
CA ARG A 211 -17.57 -3.09 3.98
C ARG A 211 -18.33 -1.78 3.87
N GLY A 212 -17.81 -0.82 3.12
CA GLY A 212 -18.47 0.48 2.95
C GLY A 212 -17.59 1.51 2.26
N HIS A 213 -17.86 2.80 2.48
CA HIS A 213 -17.18 3.87 1.76
C HIS A 213 -15.72 4.09 2.21
N CYS A 214 -15.44 4.23 3.51
CA CYS A 214 -14.10 4.60 3.97
C CYS A 214 -13.89 4.31 5.47
N ALA A 215 -12.63 4.42 5.92
CA ALA A 215 -12.25 4.39 7.34
C ALA A 215 -11.23 5.48 7.68
N GLY A 216 -11.31 6.02 8.90
CA GLY A 216 -10.46 7.09 9.40
C GLY A 216 -9.76 6.73 10.71
N MET A 217 -8.44 6.95 10.76
CA MET A 217 -7.65 6.95 11.98
C MET A 217 -6.92 8.29 12.06
N VAL A 218 -7.63 9.30 12.55
CA VAL A 218 -7.25 10.71 12.45
C VAL A 218 -6.93 11.25 13.84
N GLY A 219 -5.70 11.02 14.31
CA GLY A 219 -5.20 11.56 15.56
C GLY A 219 -5.04 13.08 15.53
N LEU A 220 -5.09 13.71 16.71
CA LEU A 220 -4.89 15.16 16.83
C LEU A 220 -3.53 15.61 16.32
N ARG A 221 -3.56 16.74 15.60
CA ARG A 221 -2.37 17.38 15.03
C ARG A 221 -1.30 17.69 16.09
N ALA A 222 -0.05 17.35 15.77
CA ALA A 222 1.17 17.71 16.51
C ALA A 222 1.19 17.40 18.03
N GLN A 223 0.39 16.44 18.51
CA GLN A 223 0.35 16.08 19.94
C GLN A 223 0.84 14.64 20.15
N LYS A 224 2.04 14.50 20.71
CA LYS A 224 2.67 13.20 21.00
C LYS A 224 1.79 12.31 21.88
N ASP A 225 1.19 12.88 22.91
CA ASP A 225 0.41 12.13 23.90
C ASP A 225 -1.00 11.77 23.41
N LYS A 226 -1.40 12.27 22.24
CA LYS A 226 -2.70 12.01 21.59
C LYS A 226 -2.55 11.20 20.30
N ARG A 227 -1.40 10.57 20.12
CA ARG A 227 -1.22 9.57 19.06
C ARG A 227 -2.18 8.42 19.27
N ILE A 228 -2.86 8.04 18.20
CA ILE A 228 -3.56 6.76 18.16
C ILE A 228 -2.48 5.67 18.25
N GLY A 229 -2.69 4.69 19.12
CA GLY A 229 -1.80 3.55 19.26
C GLY A 229 -1.98 2.55 18.11
N ARG A 230 -2.26 1.29 18.44
CA ARG A 230 -2.50 0.23 17.46
C ARG A 230 -3.98 0.15 17.08
N VAL A 231 -4.26 0.20 15.78
CA VAL A 231 -5.56 -0.16 15.19
C VAL A 231 -5.35 -1.28 14.18
N ARG A 232 -6.10 -2.38 14.31
CA ARG A 232 -6.02 -3.54 13.43
C ARG A 232 -7.36 -3.82 12.76
N PHE A 233 -7.30 -4.11 11.47
CA PHE A 233 -8.43 -4.59 10.67
C PHE A 233 -8.13 -5.99 10.14
N GLY A 234 -9.13 -6.88 10.17
CA GLY A 234 -9.06 -8.14 9.43
C GLY A 234 -9.16 -7.90 7.93
N MET A 235 -10.29 -7.34 7.47
CA MET A 235 -10.54 -7.00 6.07
C MET A 235 -11.17 -5.61 5.92
N LEU A 236 -10.70 -4.83 4.96
CA LEU A 236 -11.32 -3.60 4.50
C LEU A 236 -11.75 -3.81 3.05
N ASP A 237 -13.05 -3.78 2.78
CA ASP A 237 -13.66 -3.78 1.44
C ASP A 237 -14.30 -2.41 1.21
N LEU A 238 -13.51 -1.51 0.64
CA LEU A 238 -13.83 -0.10 0.56
C LEU A 238 -14.10 0.31 -0.88
N ASP A 239 -15.25 0.93 -1.10
CA ASP A 239 -15.72 1.41 -2.39
C ASP A 239 -16.77 2.50 -2.13
N PRO A 240 -16.66 3.68 -2.75
CA PRO A 240 -17.70 4.69 -2.61
C PRO A 240 -19.11 4.24 -3.04
N GLY A 241 -19.20 3.24 -3.91
CA GLY A 241 -20.45 2.60 -4.33
C GLY A 241 -21.06 1.63 -3.30
N HIS A 242 -20.31 1.16 -2.30
CA HIS A 242 -20.86 0.23 -1.29
C HIS A 242 -21.86 0.88 -0.34
N THR A 243 -21.74 2.19 -0.12
CA THR A 243 -22.65 2.96 0.77
C THR A 243 -22.90 4.33 0.17
N ALA A 244 -24.14 4.79 0.15
CA ALA A 244 -24.47 6.16 -0.25
C ALA A 244 -24.12 7.19 0.84
N ASP A 245 -24.14 8.49 0.51
CA ASP A 245 -24.27 9.53 1.54
C ASP A 245 -25.58 9.32 2.32
N SER A 246 -25.68 9.86 3.53
CA SER A 246 -26.93 9.86 4.27
C SER A 246 -28.00 10.68 3.56
N THR A 247 -29.25 10.53 4.01
CA THR A 247 -30.39 11.34 3.60
C THR A 247 -31.06 11.90 4.86
N PRO A 248 -30.94 13.21 5.13
CA PRO A 248 -30.27 14.24 4.33
C PRO A 248 -28.75 14.02 4.19
N ALA A 249 -28.17 14.54 3.10
CA ALA A 249 -26.74 14.42 2.81
C ALA A 249 -25.91 15.16 3.87
N TYR A 250 -24.82 14.53 4.32
CA TYR A 250 -23.86 15.19 5.21
C TYR A 250 -22.92 16.11 4.43
N GLY A 251 -22.63 15.78 3.16
CA GLY A 251 -21.92 16.67 2.23
C GLY A 251 -20.39 16.63 2.32
N HIS A 252 -19.82 15.69 3.08
CA HIS A 252 -18.37 15.59 3.30
C HIS A 252 -17.65 14.60 2.36
N ARG A 253 -18.39 13.72 1.68
CA ARG A 253 -17.80 12.67 0.83
C ARG A 253 -16.95 13.22 -0.32
N ALA A 254 -17.46 14.18 -1.08
CA ALA A 254 -16.75 14.71 -2.25
C ALA A 254 -15.54 15.60 -1.91
N THR A 255 -15.52 16.21 -0.72
CA THR A 255 -14.58 17.29 -0.37
C THR A 255 -13.53 16.89 0.67
N ILE A 256 -13.90 16.04 1.62
CA ILE A 256 -13.02 15.64 2.73
C ILE A 256 -12.54 14.20 2.56
N ILE A 257 -13.41 13.31 2.11
CA ILE A 257 -13.19 11.87 2.18
C ILE A 257 -12.98 11.29 0.77
N GLN A 258 -11.83 11.59 0.20
CA GLN A 258 -11.47 11.15 -1.16
C GLN A 258 -10.60 9.87 -1.18
N ASP A 259 -10.23 9.37 0.00
CA ASP A 259 -9.38 8.20 0.18
C ASP A 259 -10.15 7.06 0.83
N ALA A 260 -9.76 5.82 0.54
CA ALA A 260 -10.31 4.66 1.24
C ALA A 260 -9.95 4.70 2.73
N ILE A 261 -8.68 5.01 3.03
CA ILE A 261 -8.18 5.11 4.40
C ILE A 261 -7.49 6.46 4.60
N ALA A 262 -7.94 7.22 5.60
CA ALA A 262 -7.26 8.41 6.08
C ALA A 262 -6.51 8.11 7.38
N VAL A 263 -5.22 8.45 7.44
CA VAL A 263 -4.36 8.18 8.59
C VAL A 263 -3.65 9.47 9.01
N ARG A 264 -3.62 9.77 10.31
CA ARG A 264 -2.85 10.91 10.84
C ARG A 264 -2.46 10.68 12.29
N ASN A 265 -1.20 10.96 12.64
CA ASN A 265 -0.66 10.87 14.00
C ASN A 265 -0.97 9.51 14.68
N VAL A 266 -0.63 8.41 13.98
CA VAL A 266 -0.90 7.03 14.41
C VAL A 266 0.39 6.24 14.56
N GLU A 267 0.51 5.44 15.61
CA GLU A 267 1.70 4.60 15.81
C GLU A 267 1.68 3.35 14.93
N HIS A 268 0.55 2.66 14.83
CA HIS A 268 0.47 1.42 14.06
C HIS A 268 -0.93 1.17 13.51
N VAL A 269 -1.05 1.12 12.19
CA VAL A 269 -2.22 0.60 11.47
C VAL A 269 -1.87 -0.73 10.84
N GLN A 270 -2.60 -1.78 11.19
CA GLN A 270 -2.44 -3.12 10.61
C GLN A 270 -3.71 -3.55 9.88
N ILE A 271 -3.59 -4.04 8.65
CA ILE A 271 -4.72 -4.46 7.83
C ILE A 271 -4.40 -5.85 7.27
N GLY A 272 -5.26 -6.84 7.49
CA GLY A 272 -5.09 -8.18 6.93
C GLY A 272 -5.25 -8.17 5.41
N MET A 273 -6.38 -7.64 4.92
CA MET A 273 -6.63 -7.42 3.49
C MET A 273 -7.26 -6.04 3.25
N LEU A 274 -6.72 -5.29 2.30
CA LEU A 274 -7.28 -4.03 1.80
C LEU A 274 -7.76 -4.21 0.36
N LYS A 275 -9.06 -4.19 0.16
CA LYS A 275 -9.69 -3.99 -1.14
C LYS A 275 -10.16 -2.54 -1.26
N ALA A 276 -9.69 -1.84 -2.29
CA ALA A 276 -10.10 -0.47 -2.59
C ALA A 276 -10.51 -0.36 -4.06
N ARG A 277 -11.64 0.30 -4.33
CA ARG A 277 -12.19 0.52 -5.68
C ARG A 277 -12.72 1.94 -5.83
N ALA A 278 -12.58 2.49 -7.03
CA ALA A 278 -13.28 3.70 -7.46
C ALA A 278 -13.04 4.96 -6.61
N PHE A 279 -11.92 5.07 -5.89
CA PHE A 279 -11.62 6.27 -5.10
C PHE A 279 -11.08 7.40 -5.97
N GLU A 280 -11.53 8.62 -5.66
CA GLU A 280 -11.13 9.82 -6.38
C GLU A 280 -9.65 10.17 -6.20
N ARG A 281 -9.08 9.89 -5.01
CA ARG A 281 -7.67 10.15 -4.70
C ARG A 281 -6.82 8.91 -4.51
N SER A 282 -6.98 8.17 -3.41
CA SER A 282 -6.04 7.09 -3.07
C SER A 282 -6.67 5.94 -2.30
N ALA A 283 -5.96 4.80 -2.23
CA ALA A 283 -6.31 3.70 -1.36
C ALA A 283 -5.90 3.96 0.10
N ALA A 284 -4.83 4.72 0.33
CA ALA A 284 -4.50 5.22 1.66
C ALA A 284 -3.72 6.53 1.59
N HIS A 285 -4.07 7.43 2.50
CA HIS A 285 -3.42 8.72 2.65
C HIS A 285 -3.03 8.99 4.10
N VAL A 286 -1.72 9.11 4.31
CA VAL A 286 -1.13 9.59 5.57
C VAL A 286 -1.00 11.10 5.50
N ILE A 287 -1.84 11.78 6.28
CA ILE A 287 -1.92 13.23 6.35
C ILE A 287 -0.97 13.70 7.46
N PHE A 288 -0.14 14.70 7.16
CA PHE A 288 0.74 15.32 8.15
C PHE A 288 1.04 16.77 7.77
N ASN A 289 1.33 17.58 8.80
CA ASN A 289 2.00 18.87 8.63
C ASN A 289 3.48 18.74 8.98
N ASN A 290 4.28 19.74 8.60
CA ASN A 290 5.69 19.79 8.97
C ASN A 290 5.88 19.66 10.50
N GLY A 291 6.75 18.73 10.92
CA GLY A 291 7.00 18.42 12.33
C GLY A 291 5.99 17.48 13.02
N GLU A 292 4.94 17.03 12.32
CA GLU A 292 4.04 16.00 12.86
C GLU A 292 4.66 14.60 12.76
N TYR A 293 4.10 13.64 13.52
CA TYR A 293 4.58 12.26 13.54
C TYR A 293 4.18 11.46 12.29
N GLY A 294 3.12 11.86 11.57
CA GLY A 294 2.59 11.11 10.44
C GLY A 294 2.07 9.74 10.88
N CYS A 295 2.72 8.67 10.42
CA CYS A 295 2.41 7.31 10.85
C CYS A 295 3.69 6.53 11.17
N GLY A 296 3.69 5.79 12.27
CA GLY A 296 4.80 4.90 12.61
C GLY A 296 4.88 3.74 11.63
N VAL A 297 3.90 2.84 11.70
CA VAL A 297 3.81 1.66 10.85
C VAL A 297 2.45 1.63 10.15
N LEU A 298 2.47 1.55 8.81
CA LEU A 298 1.30 1.19 8.02
C LEU A 298 1.56 -0.17 7.38
N ASP A 299 0.93 -1.20 7.93
CA ASP A 299 1.14 -2.60 7.60
C ASP A 299 -0.09 -3.20 6.91
N VAL A 300 0.04 -3.57 5.64
CA VAL A 300 -1.02 -4.20 4.86
C VAL A 300 -0.59 -5.60 4.45
N GLY A 301 -1.37 -6.61 4.80
CA GLY A 301 -1.12 -8.00 4.42
C GLY A 301 -1.31 -8.20 2.92
N LEU A 302 -2.56 -8.24 2.48
CA LEU A 302 -2.93 -8.37 1.08
C LEU A 302 -3.60 -7.10 0.57
N VAL A 303 -3.31 -6.73 -0.69
CA VAL A 303 -4.01 -5.64 -1.38
C VAL A 303 -4.77 -6.16 -2.60
N ASP A 304 -5.88 -5.50 -2.90
CA ASP A 304 -6.59 -5.63 -4.16
C ASP A 304 -7.10 -4.23 -4.52
N ILE A 305 -6.38 -3.50 -5.38
CA ILE A 305 -6.64 -2.08 -5.66
C ILE A 305 -6.84 -1.88 -7.15
N GLU A 306 -8.00 -1.34 -7.54
CA GLU A 306 -8.30 -1.02 -8.93
C GLU A 306 -9.11 0.28 -8.99
N ASP A 307 -9.02 0.99 -10.11
CA ASP A 307 -9.81 2.18 -10.42
C ASP A 307 -9.78 3.29 -9.35
N CYS A 308 -8.71 3.36 -8.56
CA CYS A 308 -8.40 4.52 -7.71
C CYS A 308 -7.67 5.61 -8.53
N ILE A 309 -7.54 6.81 -7.96
CA ILE A 309 -6.90 7.97 -8.60
C ILE A 309 -7.72 8.45 -9.80
N ARG A 310 -9.04 8.54 -9.64
CA ARG A 310 -9.94 8.90 -10.75
C ARG A 310 -9.90 10.37 -11.12
N THR A 311 -9.76 11.26 -10.13
CA THR A 311 -9.74 12.72 -10.37
C THR A 311 -8.59 13.45 -9.69
N ASP A 312 -7.79 12.77 -8.86
CA ASP A 312 -6.64 13.41 -8.22
C ASP A 312 -5.58 13.80 -9.24
N VAL A 313 -5.25 15.08 -9.26
CA VAL A 313 -4.20 15.68 -10.08
C VAL A 313 -3.01 16.16 -9.25
N THR A 314 -3.08 16.00 -7.93
CA THR A 314 -2.08 16.54 -7.00
C THR A 314 -1.05 15.49 -6.63
N TYR A 315 -1.49 14.32 -6.17
CA TYR A 315 -0.60 13.28 -5.65
C TYR A 315 -0.40 12.15 -6.66
N LEU A 316 -1.46 11.80 -7.38
CA LEU A 316 -1.50 10.78 -8.42
C LEU A 316 -1.00 9.42 -7.90
N ALA A 317 -1.34 9.04 -6.68
CA ALA A 317 -0.75 7.87 -6.00
C ALA A 317 -1.79 6.95 -5.34
N ALA A 318 -1.59 5.63 -5.48
CA ALA A 318 -2.41 4.65 -4.80
C ALA A 318 -2.19 4.69 -3.28
N PHE A 319 -0.94 4.88 -2.86
CA PHE A 319 -0.54 5.07 -1.47
C PHE A 319 0.22 6.38 -1.30
N ILE A 320 -0.38 7.33 -0.58
CA ILE A 320 0.26 8.58 -0.18
C ILE A 320 0.78 8.38 1.25
N VAL A 321 2.05 8.03 1.36
CA VAL A 321 2.71 7.54 2.58
C VAL A 321 3.84 8.47 3.02
N GLY A 322 3.64 9.77 2.84
CA GLY A 322 4.58 10.75 3.37
C GLY A 322 4.64 10.71 4.88
N ASN A 323 5.87 10.84 5.42
CA ASN A 323 6.14 10.80 6.85
C ASN A 323 5.65 9.50 7.54
N VAL A 324 5.74 8.38 6.81
CA VAL A 324 5.60 7.02 7.34
C VAL A 324 6.99 6.48 7.66
N HIS A 325 7.19 5.89 8.84
CA HIS A 325 8.49 5.28 9.17
C HIS A 325 8.65 3.87 8.59
N THR A 326 7.58 3.09 8.53
CA THR A 326 7.60 1.75 7.93
C THR A 326 6.30 1.49 7.21
N PHE A 327 6.41 1.13 5.93
CA PHE A 327 5.26 0.79 5.09
C PHE A 327 5.41 -0.62 4.58
N ILE A 328 4.40 -1.47 4.74
CA ILE A 328 4.49 -2.88 4.36
C ILE A 328 3.29 -3.25 3.51
N ILE A 329 3.55 -3.92 2.37
CA ILE A 329 2.57 -4.69 1.63
C ILE A 329 3.14 -6.09 1.41
N ARG A 330 2.46 -7.15 1.87
CA ARG A 330 2.99 -8.53 1.80
C ARG A 330 2.53 -9.35 0.60
N GLY A 331 1.46 -8.96 -0.06
CA GLY A 331 0.90 -9.66 -1.20
C GLY A 331 -0.21 -8.85 -1.87
N GLY A 332 -0.64 -9.25 -3.06
CA GLY A 332 -1.85 -8.70 -3.68
C GLY A 332 -1.68 -8.20 -5.11
N HIS A 333 -2.67 -7.44 -5.55
CA HIS A 333 -2.76 -6.83 -6.88
C HIS A 333 -3.05 -5.33 -6.79
N VAL A 334 -2.37 -4.54 -7.62
CA VAL A 334 -2.67 -3.10 -7.81
C VAL A 334 -2.68 -2.78 -9.31
N ARG A 335 -3.75 -2.14 -9.79
CA ARG A 335 -3.85 -1.63 -11.16
C ARG A 335 -3.70 -0.11 -11.20
N LEU A 336 -2.75 0.39 -11.97
CA LEU A 336 -2.53 1.81 -12.25
C LEU A 336 -2.73 2.06 -13.75
N THR A 337 -3.75 2.84 -14.10
CA THR A 337 -4.24 2.98 -15.48
C THR A 337 -3.60 4.11 -16.29
N SER A 338 -2.77 4.96 -15.68
CA SER A 338 -2.17 6.13 -16.32
C SER A 338 -0.66 6.21 -16.07
N SER A 339 0.04 6.83 -17.02
CA SER A 339 1.46 7.16 -16.98
C SER A 339 1.86 8.02 -15.79
N SER A 340 0.97 8.90 -15.35
CA SER A 340 1.23 9.83 -14.26
C SER A 340 0.94 9.25 -12.88
N HIS A 341 0.29 8.08 -12.82
CA HIS A 341 -0.01 7.39 -11.58
C HIS A 341 1.27 6.83 -10.96
N ARG A 342 1.22 6.59 -9.65
CA ARG A 342 2.27 5.89 -8.93
C ARG A 342 1.68 4.95 -7.90
N LEU A 343 2.41 3.90 -7.59
CA LEU A 343 2.05 3.02 -6.48
C LEU A 343 2.27 3.74 -5.15
N LEU A 344 3.47 4.30 -4.92
CA LEU A 344 3.82 5.00 -3.69
C LEU A 344 4.24 6.45 -3.94
N LEU A 345 3.74 7.34 -3.08
CA LEU A 345 4.26 8.69 -2.90
C LEU A 345 4.74 8.85 -1.45
N SER A 346 6.04 9.06 -1.26
CA SER A 346 6.62 9.34 0.05
C SER A 346 7.01 10.82 0.20
N ASN A 347 7.73 11.37 -0.78
CA ASN A 347 8.14 12.78 -0.73
C ASN A 347 8.10 13.41 -2.14
N ALA A 348 7.21 14.37 -2.33
CA ALA A 348 7.01 15.04 -3.61
C ALA A 348 8.07 16.11 -3.95
N ILE A 349 8.90 16.55 -2.98
CA ILE A 349 9.75 17.74 -3.13
C ILE A 349 11.23 17.38 -3.31
N GLY A 350 11.69 16.23 -2.82
CA GLY A 350 13.12 15.90 -2.78
C GLY A 350 13.46 15.03 -1.58
N ILE A 351 14.28 13.98 -1.77
CA ILE A 351 14.76 13.19 -0.62
C ILE A 351 15.92 13.89 0.08
N SER A 352 15.75 14.10 1.38
CA SER A 352 16.75 14.51 2.36
C SER A 352 17.39 13.29 3.05
N SER A 353 18.52 13.51 3.74
CA SER A 353 19.13 12.48 4.61
C SER A 353 18.29 12.14 5.84
N THR A 354 17.22 12.89 6.11
CA THR A 354 16.35 12.69 7.27
C THR A 354 15.03 12.00 6.95
N ASP A 355 14.74 11.73 5.66
CA ASP A 355 13.58 10.93 5.27
C ASP A 355 13.72 9.50 5.81
N ARG A 356 12.59 8.92 6.26
CA ARG A 356 12.60 7.72 7.13
C ARG A 356 11.76 6.55 6.64
N ILE A 357 11.20 6.62 5.43
CA ILE A 357 10.38 5.50 4.97
C ILE A 357 11.28 4.27 4.78
N ASN A 358 10.80 3.10 5.18
CA ASN A 358 11.44 1.83 4.84
C ASN A 358 10.34 0.91 4.31
N PRO A 359 10.01 1.01 3.01
CA PRO A 359 8.93 0.24 2.42
C PRO A 359 9.37 -1.20 2.20
N VAL A 360 8.50 -2.16 2.53
CA VAL A 360 8.61 -3.56 2.11
C VAL A 360 7.39 -3.89 1.26
N VAL A 361 7.58 -4.10 -0.04
CA VAL A 361 6.49 -4.22 -1.00
C VAL A 361 6.61 -5.55 -1.74
N ASN A 362 5.60 -6.40 -1.61
CA ASN A 362 5.50 -7.67 -2.30
C ASN A 362 4.12 -7.82 -2.94
N ILE A 363 3.96 -7.47 -4.21
CA ILE A 363 2.67 -7.42 -4.90
C ILE A 363 2.80 -7.64 -6.41
N SER A 364 1.75 -8.06 -7.09
CA SER A 364 1.64 -7.91 -8.55
C SER A 364 1.10 -6.51 -8.87
N VAL A 365 1.70 -5.82 -9.83
CA VAL A 365 1.28 -4.48 -10.27
C VAL A 365 1.05 -4.47 -11.77
N GLU A 366 -0.17 -4.13 -12.18
CA GLU A 366 -0.45 -3.79 -13.57
C GLU A 366 -0.34 -2.27 -13.70
N CYS A 367 0.66 -1.74 -14.43
CA CYS A 367 0.83 -0.28 -14.47
C CYS A 367 1.50 0.30 -15.71
N ASN A 368 1.03 1.48 -16.09
CA ASN A 368 1.76 2.53 -16.83
C ASN A 368 2.39 3.55 -15.87
N GLY A 369 2.06 3.50 -14.59
CA GLY A 369 2.61 4.40 -13.58
C GLY A 369 4.01 4.03 -13.08
N THR A 370 4.51 4.79 -12.11
CA THR A 370 5.77 4.49 -11.42
C THR A 370 5.54 3.64 -10.16
N LEU A 371 6.55 2.89 -9.71
CA LEU A 371 6.46 2.18 -8.43
C LEU A 371 6.64 3.12 -7.23
N GLY A 372 7.42 4.20 -7.39
CA GLY A 372 7.62 5.14 -6.30
C GLY A 372 8.10 6.52 -6.74
N LEU A 373 7.64 7.54 -6.02
CA LEU A 373 8.23 8.89 -5.99
C LEU A 373 8.68 9.23 -4.57
N GLY A 374 9.91 9.73 -4.41
CA GLY A 374 10.38 10.21 -3.12
C GLY A 374 10.63 9.10 -2.10
N VAL A 375 10.94 7.89 -2.57
CA VAL A 375 11.15 6.73 -1.70
C VAL A 375 12.59 6.70 -1.22
N PHE A 376 12.78 6.83 0.09
CA PHE A 376 14.04 6.55 0.77
C PHE A 376 14.02 5.12 1.27
N GLY A 377 15.08 4.34 1.10
CA GLY A 377 15.15 2.97 1.60
C GLY A 377 14.15 1.99 0.96
N GLY A 378 14.21 0.74 1.43
CA GLY A 378 13.16 -0.26 1.22
C GLY A 378 13.47 -1.35 0.22
N CYS A 379 12.60 -2.37 0.22
CA CYS A 379 12.73 -3.58 -0.56
C CYS A 379 11.43 -3.90 -1.30
N TYR A 380 11.50 -3.96 -2.63
CA TYR A 380 10.44 -4.39 -3.51
C TYR A 380 10.75 -5.82 -3.95
N SER A 381 9.89 -6.77 -3.61
CA SER A 381 10.12 -8.20 -3.81
C SER A 381 9.00 -8.85 -4.58
N SER A 382 9.28 -9.78 -5.50
CA SER A 382 8.25 -10.49 -6.27
C SER A 382 7.26 -9.57 -7.00
N CYS A 383 7.66 -8.33 -7.26
CA CYS A 383 6.86 -7.39 -8.01
C CYS A 383 6.76 -7.84 -9.46
N LYS A 384 5.54 -7.92 -9.99
CA LYS A 384 5.32 -8.12 -11.43
C LYS A 384 4.91 -6.79 -12.01
N VAL A 385 5.67 -6.22 -12.94
CA VAL A 385 5.31 -4.99 -13.66
C VAL A 385 5.22 -5.31 -15.13
N HIS A 386 4.01 -5.18 -15.67
CA HIS A 386 3.76 -5.25 -17.09
C HIS A 386 3.66 -3.82 -17.63
N PRO A 387 4.59 -3.35 -18.49
CA PRO A 387 4.47 -2.08 -19.16
C PRO A 387 3.44 -2.28 -20.27
N ALA A 388 2.19 -2.03 -19.94
CA ALA A 388 1.23 -1.68 -20.96
C ALA A 388 0.19 -0.80 -20.33
N ALA A 389 -0.07 0.27 -21.05
CA ALA A 389 -0.63 1.47 -20.50
C ALA A 389 -2.14 1.34 -20.14
N GLY A 390 -2.47 0.59 -19.09
CA GLY A 390 -3.83 0.20 -18.73
C GLY A 390 -4.33 -0.88 -19.66
N ARG A 391 -3.41 -1.62 -20.28
CA ARG A 391 -3.60 -2.39 -21.50
C ARG A 391 -2.98 -3.76 -21.30
N ILE A 392 -3.58 -4.80 -21.86
CA ILE A 392 -3.01 -6.14 -21.74
C ILE A 392 -1.79 -6.22 -22.68
N CYS A 393 -0.60 -6.52 -22.12
CA CYS A 393 0.58 -6.86 -22.92
C CYS A 393 0.69 -8.37 -23.04
N HIS A 394 0.37 -8.91 -24.21
CA HIS A 394 0.53 -10.34 -24.47
C HIS A 394 1.95 -10.64 -24.90
N THR A 395 2.63 -11.52 -24.16
CA THR A 395 3.89 -12.09 -24.63
C THR A 395 3.57 -13.19 -25.63
N VAL A 396 3.86 -12.94 -26.91
CA VAL A 396 3.67 -13.91 -28.00
C VAL A 396 5.00 -14.56 -28.35
N ARG A 397 4.97 -15.81 -28.79
CA ARG A 397 6.18 -16.54 -29.21
C ARG A 397 6.81 -15.90 -30.43
N LEU A 398 5.99 -15.54 -31.41
CA LEU A 398 6.38 -14.92 -32.67
C LEU A 398 5.25 -14.02 -33.18
N ALA A 399 5.57 -13.17 -34.15
CA ALA A 399 4.59 -12.47 -34.97
C ALA A 399 4.78 -12.82 -36.45
N SER A 400 3.67 -12.88 -37.20
CA SER A 400 3.71 -13.12 -38.64
C SER A 400 4.55 -12.07 -39.39
N THR A 401 5.09 -12.46 -40.54
CA THR A 401 5.73 -11.56 -41.53
C THR A 401 4.95 -11.52 -42.85
N ALA A 402 3.97 -12.41 -43.02
CA ALA A 402 3.11 -12.56 -44.17
C ALA A 402 1.85 -13.34 -43.76
N ASN A 403 0.91 -13.50 -44.70
CA ASN A 403 -0.31 -14.28 -44.51
C ASN A 403 -0.01 -15.72 -44.07
N VAL A 404 -0.73 -16.19 -43.04
CA VAL A 404 -0.62 -17.57 -42.53
C VAL A 404 -2.00 -18.23 -42.63
N ASP A 405 -2.07 -19.42 -43.23
CA ASP A 405 -3.31 -20.18 -43.28
C ASP A 405 -3.66 -20.75 -41.89
N ILE A 406 -4.59 -20.08 -41.22
CA ILE A 406 -5.04 -20.41 -39.86
C ILE A 406 -5.66 -21.82 -39.82
N SER A 407 -6.31 -22.24 -40.92
CA SER A 407 -7.00 -23.53 -40.99
C SER A 407 -6.04 -24.73 -40.99
N SER A 408 -4.77 -24.50 -41.33
CA SER A 408 -3.72 -25.51 -41.24
C SER A 408 -2.70 -25.25 -40.14
N LEU A 409 -2.70 -24.07 -39.50
CA LEU A 409 -1.68 -23.68 -38.52
C LEU A 409 -1.74 -24.56 -37.26
N ASN A 410 -0.70 -25.36 -37.01
CA ASN A 410 -0.61 -26.29 -35.89
C ASN A 410 0.84 -26.51 -35.41
N ASN A 411 1.00 -27.35 -34.37
CA ASN A 411 2.30 -27.70 -33.78
C ASN A 411 3.29 -28.28 -34.80
N GLY A 412 4.45 -27.63 -34.95
CA GLY A 412 5.50 -28.01 -35.89
C GLY A 412 5.64 -27.07 -37.08
N ASP A 413 4.66 -26.19 -37.30
CA ASP A 413 4.75 -25.17 -38.34
C ASP A 413 5.80 -24.09 -38.02
N THR A 414 6.28 -23.40 -39.06
CA THR A 414 7.30 -22.37 -38.94
C THR A 414 6.78 -21.02 -39.42
N ILE A 415 6.88 -19.99 -38.58
CA ILE A 415 6.56 -18.60 -38.92
C ILE A 415 7.76 -17.73 -38.49
N ASP A 416 8.17 -16.79 -39.33
CA ASP A 416 9.33 -15.91 -39.07
C ASP A 416 10.62 -16.68 -38.63
N GLY A 417 10.82 -17.89 -39.21
CA GLY A 417 11.97 -18.75 -38.87
C GLY A 417 11.87 -19.47 -37.51
N VAL A 418 10.73 -19.39 -36.81
CA VAL A 418 10.50 -20.03 -35.51
C VAL A 418 9.47 -21.14 -35.64
N VAL A 419 9.83 -22.34 -35.16
CA VAL A 419 8.90 -23.46 -35.03
C VAL A 419 7.96 -23.23 -33.85
N VAL A 420 6.65 -23.31 -34.09
CA VAL A 420 5.61 -23.22 -33.05
C VAL A 420 5.27 -24.58 -32.47
N ALA A 421 4.98 -24.60 -31.17
CA ALA A 421 4.56 -25.77 -30.43
C ALA A 421 3.12 -25.60 -29.91
N THR A 422 2.51 -26.72 -29.53
CA THR A 422 1.19 -26.75 -28.90
C THR A 422 1.13 -25.77 -27.72
N ASN A 423 0.04 -25.02 -27.62
CA ASN A 423 -0.23 -23.96 -26.63
C ASN A 423 0.64 -22.70 -26.74
N ASP A 424 1.50 -22.58 -27.76
CA ASP A 424 2.14 -21.29 -28.01
C ASP A 424 1.10 -20.24 -28.41
N LEU A 425 1.30 -19.02 -27.92
CA LEU A 425 0.53 -17.85 -28.33
C LEU A 425 1.28 -17.13 -29.44
N VAL A 426 0.63 -16.85 -30.57
CA VAL A 426 1.22 -16.13 -31.70
C VAL A 426 0.39 -14.90 -32.07
N LEU A 427 1.06 -13.86 -32.56
CA LEU A 427 0.39 -12.71 -33.18
C LEU A 427 0.37 -12.89 -34.70
N LEU A 428 -0.82 -13.02 -35.28
CA LEU A 428 -1.00 -12.97 -36.73
C LEU A 428 -1.45 -11.54 -37.07
N LYS A 429 -0.55 -10.74 -37.64
CA LYS A 429 -0.77 -9.31 -37.94
C LYS A 429 -0.77 -8.97 -39.44
N ASP A 430 -0.39 -9.93 -40.29
CA ASP A 430 -0.27 -9.73 -41.74
C ASP A 430 -1.20 -10.65 -42.54
N GLN A 431 -2.41 -10.92 -42.03
CA GLN A 431 -3.42 -11.68 -42.77
C GLN A 431 -3.94 -10.90 -43.98
N ARG A 432 -4.34 -11.63 -45.03
CA ARG A 432 -4.95 -11.04 -46.23
C ARG A 432 -6.31 -10.41 -45.93
N ALA A 433 -7.10 -11.04 -45.06
CA ALA A 433 -8.29 -10.44 -44.51
C ALA A 433 -7.92 -9.81 -43.16
N GLY A 434 -8.01 -8.47 -43.04
CA GLY A 434 -7.61 -7.77 -41.82
C GLY A 434 -8.44 -8.18 -40.60
N ALA A 435 -9.69 -8.61 -40.80
CA ALA A 435 -10.53 -9.16 -39.74
C ALA A 435 -9.98 -10.46 -39.13
N GLU A 436 -9.06 -11.17 -39.81
CA GLU A 436 -8.41 -12.38 -39.30
C GLU A 436 -7.16 -12.09 -38.48
N ASN A 437 -6.68 -10.85 -38.45
CA ASN A 437 -5.58 -10.48 -37.58
C ASN A 437 -5.95 -10.69 -36.09
N GLY A 438 -4.95 -10.94 -35.27
CA GLY A 438 -5.11 -11.09 -33.82
C GLY A 438 -4.24 -12.18 -33.20
N PHE A 439 -4.62 -12.54 -31.97
CA PHE A 439 -3.89 -13.49 -31.14
C PHE A 439 -4.45 -14.91 -31.29
N TYR A 440 -3.58 -15.89 -31.52
CA TYR A 440 -3.96 -17.28 -31.74
C TYR A 440 -3.16 -18.24 -30.85
N THR A 441 -3.85 -19.24 -30.31
CA THR A 441 -3.24 -20.38 -29.62
C THR A 441 -3.02 -21.51 -30.60
N ILE A 442 -1.80 -22.06 -30.63
CA ILE A 442 -1.44 -23.18 -31.48
C ILE A 442 -2.02 -24.49 -30.95
N GLY A 443 -2.78 -25.20 -31.79
CA GLY A 443 -3.31 -26.52 -31.47
C GLY A 443 -2.29 -27.65 -31.67
N ALA A 444 -2.52 -28.80 -31.02
CA ALA A 444 -1.65 -29.97 -31.14
C ALA A 444 -1.76 -30.65 -32.50
N SER A 445 -2.99 -30.86 -32.97
CA SER A 445 -3.35 -31.48 -34.26
C SER A 445 -4.61 -30.86 -34.88
N ALA A 446 -5.17 -29.85 -34.21
CA ALA A 446 -6.28 -29.05 -34.69
C ALA A 446 -5.75 -27.66 -35.12
N PRO A 447 -6.48 -26.95 -36.00
CA PRO A 447 -6.12 -25.61 -36.43
C PRO A 447 -6.02 -24.64 -35.24
N ALA A 448 -5.16 -23.62 -35.37
CA ALA A 448 -5.03 -22.59 -34.36
C ALA A 448 -6.36 -21.86 -34.13
N THR A 449 -6.65 -21.55 -32.87
CA THR A 449 -7.88 -20.87 -32.48
C THR A 449 -7.57 -19.50 -31.92
N ARG A 450 -8.49 -18.54 -32.05
CA ARG A 450 -8.36 -17.25 -31.36
C ARG A 450 -8.14 -17.47 -29.87
N TRP A 451 -7.18 -16.72 -29.32
CA TRP A 451 -6.77 -16.87 -27.93
C TRP A 451 -7.81 -16.30 -26.96
N ASN A 452 -8.07 -17.02 -25.87
CA ASN A 452 -9.01 -16.68 -24.79
C ASN A 452 -8.16 -16.55 -23.51
N PRO A 453 -8.21 -15.45 -22.73
CA PRO A 453 -9.33 -14.50 -22.62
C PRO A 453 -9.28 -13.19 -23.42
N GLY A 454 -8.19 -12.83 -24.11
CA GLY A 454 -8.06 -11.46 -24.66
C GLY A 454 -8.08 -11.32 -26.18
N GLY A 455 -8.26 -12.39 -26.95
CA GLY A 455 -8.24 -12.36 -28.42
C GLY A 455 -9.52 -12.86 -29.08
N ASN A 456 -10.55 -13.16 -28.30
CA ASN A 456 -11.82 -13.77 -28.72
C ASN A 456 -13.05 -12.90 -28.47
N GLU A 457 -12.87 -11.65 -28.05
CA GLU A 457 -13.93 -10.64 -27.92
C GLU A 457 -13.46 -9.25 -28.37
N SER A 458 -14.39 -8.38 -28.79
CA SER A 458 -14.09 -7.06 -29.38
C SER A 458 -13.34 -6.12 -28.43
N GLY A 459 -13.68 -6.14 -27.13
CA GLY A 459 -13.00 -5.34 -26.10
C GLY A 459 -11.57 -5.78 -25.79
N GLY A 460 -11.11 -6.90 -26.38
CA GLY A 460 -9.76 -7.43 -26.21
C GLY A 460 -8.71 -6.87 -27.19
N PHE A 461 -9.08 -5.95 -28.09
CA PHE A 461 -8.16 -5.49 -29.15
C PHE A 461 -7.71 -4.06 -29.03
N VAL A 462 -8.60 -3.09 -28.77
CA VAL A 462 -8.18 -1.69 -28.65
C VAL A 462 -7.11 -1.59 -27.61
N ASP A 463 -6.07 -0.83 -27.95
CA ASP A 463 -5.02 -0.49 -27.04
C ASP A 463 -4.16 -1.68 -26.54
N VAL A 464 -4.35 -2.91 -27.03
CA VAL A 464 -3.54 -4.07 -26.64
C VAL A 464 -2.13 -4.04 -27.24
N TYR A 465 -1.14 -4.43 -26.42
CA TYR A 465 0.25 -4.61 -26.84
C TYR A 465 0.61 -6.08 -26.98
N ALA A 466 1.48 -6.39 -27.93
CA ALA A 466 2.11 -7.68 -28.11
C ALA A 466 3.63 -7.54 -28.06
N TYR A 467 4.29 -8.26 -27.16
CA TYR A 467 5.73 -8.39 -27.17
C TYR A 467 6.13 -9.71 -27.84
N VAL A 468 6.95 -9.63 -28.89
CA VAL A 468 7.37 -10.77 -29.69
C VAL A 468 8.68 -11.37 -29.18
N ARG A 469 8.66 -12.64 -28.75
CA ARG A 469 9.84 -13.29 -28.14
C ARG A 469 10.91 -13.73 -29.13
N LEU A 470 10.51 -14.34 -30.24
CA LEU A 470 11.39 -15.02 -31.19
C LEU A 470 10.98 -14.65 -32.61
N GLY A 471 11.91 -14.73 -33.55
CA GLY A 471 11.70 -14.39 -34.94
C GLY A 471 13.01 -14.04 -35.63
N THR A 472 13.01 -14.02 -36.96
CA THR A 472 14.12 -13.46 -37.73
C THR A 472 13.92 -11.97 -37.94
N ALA A 473 12.68 -11.56 -38.25
CA ALA A 473 12.33 -10.17 -38.57
C ALA A 473 11.62 -9.44 -37.42
N ASN A 474 10.79 -10.16 -36.64
CA ASN A 474 9.95 -9.55 -35.61
C ASN A 474 10.43 -9.80 -34.17
N ALA A 475 11.54 -10.51 -33.97
CA ALA A 475 12.07 -10.73 -32.62
C ALA A 475 12.24 -9.40 -31.87
N GLU A 476 11.81 -9.40 -30.61
CA GLU A 476 11.95 -8.30 -29.65
C GLU A 476 11.16 -7.03 -29.99
N LYS A 477 10.29 -7.06 -31.01
CA LYS A 477 9.42 -5.94 -31.35
C LYS A 477 8.16 -5.88 -30.50
N PHE A 478 7.59 -4.68 -30.42
CA PHE A 478 6.25 -4.44 -29.88
C PHE A 478 5.29 -4.13 -31.01
N PHE A 479 4.09 -4.70 -30.94
CA PHE A 479 2.98 -4.32 -31.80
C PHE A 479 1.81 -3.86 -30.95
N THR A 480 1.16 -2.79 -31.35
CA THR A 480 -0.10 -2.34 -30.74
C THR A 480 -1.22 -2.45 -31.76
N CYS A 481 -2.41 -2.79 -31.30
CA CYS A 481 -3.59 -2.54 -32.11
C CYS A 481 -3.76 -1.03 -32.29
N ALA A 482 -3.95 -0.59 -33.54
CA ALA A 482 -4.07 0.81 -33.94
C ALA A 482 -5.53 1.20 -34.23
N ASN A 483 -6.49 0.31 -34.02
CA ASN A 483 -7.92 0.63 -34.12
C ASN A 483 -8.31 1.67 -33.06
N ALA A 484 -9.04 2.71 -33.47
CA ALA A 484 -9.47 3.80 -32.58
C ALA A 484 -10.67 3.44 -31.68
N THR A 485 -11.38 2.36 -32.00
CA THR A 485 -12.55 1.83 -31.29
C THR A 485 -12.54 0.30 -31.37
N ASP A 486 -13.27 -0.36 -30.45
CA ASP A 486 -13.32 -1.82 -30.36
C ASP A 486 -13.73 -2.44 -31.71
N PRO A 487 -12.86 -3.23 -32.37
CA PRO A 487 -13.20 -3.84 -33.65
C PRO A 487 -14.22 -4.96 -33.46
N VAL A 488 -15.25 -5.00 -34.30
CA VAL A 488 -16.20 -6.12 -34.36
C VAL A 488 -15.52 -7.34 -34.95
N LEU A 489 -15.38 -8.40 -34.16
CA LEU A 489 -14.67 -9.61 -34.58
C LEU A 489 -15.30 -10.27 -35.80
N GLY A 490 -14.45 -10.59 -36.79
CA GLY A 490 -14.88 -11.22 -38.04
C GLY A 490 -15.51 -10.27 -39.06
N ALA A 491 -15.60 -8.97 -38.75
CA ALA A 491 -16.14 -7.95 -39.64
C ALA A 491 -15.16 -6.80 -39.86
N ASP A 492 -14.63 -6.22 -38.78
CA ASP A 492 -13.72 -5.08 -38.86
C ASP A 492 -12.28 -5.53 -39.03
N ASP A 493 -11.50 -4.77 -39.81
CA ASP A 493 -10.06 -5.00 -39.92
C ASP A 493 -9.35 -4.67 -38.59
N ILE A 494 -8.56 -5.62 -38.08
CA ILE A 494 -7.78 -5.46 -36.85
C ILE A 494 -6.36 -5.08 -37.27
N THR A 495 -5.97 -3.84 -37.05
CA THR A 495 -4.71 -3.29 -37.55
C THR A 495 -3.68 -3.28 -36.44
N PHE A 496 -2.55 -3.98 -36.62
CA PHE A 496 -1.42 -3.91 -35.71
C PHE A 496 -0.28 -3.08 -36.32
N ALA A 497 0.22 -2.11 -35.55
CA ALA A 497 1.36 -1.30 -35.92
C ALA A 497 2.55 -1.57 -34.98
N GLU A 498 3.77 -1.52 -35.52
CA GLU A 498 4.97 -1.54 -34.68
C GLU A 498 4.92 -0.34 -33.72
N ALA A 499 5.10 -0.60 -32.44
CA ALA A 499 5.01 0.41 -31.39
C ALA A 499 6.39 0.64 -30.76
N ALA A 500 6.67 1.88 -30.39
CA ALA A 500 7.73 2.15 -29.44
C ALA A 500 7.30 1.65 -28.04
N PRO A 501 8.22 1.07 -27.27
CA PRO A 501 7.96 0.75 -25.88
C PRO A 501 7.72 2.02 -25.06
N TYR A 502 6.95 1.91 -23.98
CA TYR A 502 6.51 3.03 -23.16
C TYR A 502 7.64 3.62 -22.28
N ASP A 503 7.80 4.96 -22.26
CA ASP A 503 8.82 5.69 -21.49
C ASP A 503 8.31 6.09 -20.09
N ALA A 504 8.58 5.29 -19.04
CA ALA A 504 8.37 5.70 -17.65
C ALA A 504 9.46 5.23 -16.69
N TYR A 505 9.83 6.13 -15.78
CA TYR A 505 10.71 5.87 -14.65
C TYR A 505 10.05 4.88 -13.69
N LEU A 506 10.71 3.75 -13.37
CA LEU A 506 10.21 2.83 -12.34
C LEU A 506 10.20 3.51 -10.96
N PHE A 507 11.22 4.32 -10.69
CA PHE A 507 11.35 5.16 -9.51
C PHE A 507 11.84 6.55 -9.92
N SER A 508 11.31 7.57 -9.26
CA SER A 508 11.74 8.96 -9.40
C SER A 508 12.08 9.58 -8.05
N ASN A 509 13.05 10.50 -8.04
CA ASN A 509 13.55 11.19 -6.86
C ASN A 509 13.68 10.24 -5.66
N SER A 510 14.29 9.07 -5.88
CA SER A 510 14.35 7.98 -4.91
C SER A 510 15.79 7.70 -4.45
N LYS A 511 15.96 6.99 -3.33
CA LYS A 511 17.28 6.68 -2.78
C LYS A 511 17.28 5.39 -1.96
N ASP A 512 18.38 4.63 -2.02
CA ASP A 512 18.64 3.42 -1.20
C ASP A 512 17.59 2.31 -1.35
N VAL A 513 17.08 2.10 -2.57
CA VAL A 513 16.04 1.11 -2.87
C VAL A 513 16.64 -0.23 -3.30
N VAL A 514 16.05 -1.33 -2.85
CA VAL A 514 16.36 -2.69 -3.29
C VAL A 514 15.18 -3.28 -4.04
N ILE A 515 15.44 -3.90 -5.18
CA ILE A 515 14.49 -4.72 -5.93
C ILE A 515 15.01 -6.15 -5.94
N GLN A 516 14.18 -7.12 -5.56
CA GLN A 516 14.59 -8.52 -5.52
C GLN A 516 13.54 -9.52 -6.03
N GLY A 517 13.95 -10.51 -6.82
CA GLY A 517 13.03 -11.58 -7.20
C GLY A 517 11.81 -11.12 -8.00
N CYS A 518 11.88 -9.97 -8.67
CA CYS A 518 10.77 -9.37 -9.41
C CYS A 518 10.76 -9.80 -10.89
N ASP A 519 9.63 -9.60 -11.57
CA ASP A 519 9.46 -9.78 -13.01
C ASP A 519 9.07 -8.44 -13.66
N PHE A 520 9.99 -7.81 -14.41
CA PHE A 520 9.74 -6.48 -15.01
C PHE A 520 10.00 -6.44 -16.52
N VAL A 521 9.29 -5.55 -17.22
CA VAL A 521 9.71 -5.10 -18.55
C VAL A 521 9.85 -3.57 -18.50
N LEU A 522 11.01 -3.06 -18.92
CA LEU A 522 11.41 -1.65 -18.80
C LEU A 522 11.53 -0.97 -20.18
N GLY A 523 11.00 0.25 -20.31
CA GLY A 523 11.15 1.12 -21.51
C GLY A 523 12.43 1.98 -21.52
N ARG A 524 12.43 3.15 -22.21
CA ARG A 524 13.62 4.02 -22.38
C ARG A 524 14.05 4.80 -21.13
N ALA A 525 13.28 4.81 -20.05
CA ALA A 525 13.59 5.67 -18.90
C ALA A 525 14.50 4.95 -17.89
N GLY A 526 15.60 5.61 -17.52
CA GLY A 526 16.52 5.19 -16.48
C GLY A 526 15.89 5.20 -15.08
N PHE A 527 16.70 4.96 -14.06
CA PHE A 527 16.30 5.13 -12.67
C PHE A 527 16.70 6.53 -12.22
N ASP A 528 15.75 7.34 -11.74
CA ASP A 528 16.06 8.51 -10.91
C ASP A 528 16.01 8.05 -9.45
N CYS A 529 16.95 7.15 -9.14
CA CYS A 529 17.12 6.56 -7.83
C CYS A 529 18.61 6.47 -7.49
N GLN A 530 19.03 7.14 -6.42
CA GLN A 530 20.37 7.01 -5.87
C GLN A 530 20.50 5.65 -5.18
N ASN A 531 21.63 4.94 -5.35
CA ASN A 531 21.89 3.66 -4.68
C ASN A 531 20.78 2.60 -4.87
N LEU A 532 20.33 2.40 -6.12
CA LEU A 532 19.41 1.32 -6.46
C LEU A 532 20.15 -0.02 -6.60
N ALA A 533 19.69 -1.04 -5.90
CA ALA A 533 20.14 -2.42 -6.08
C ALA A 533 19.04 -3.28 -6.71
N ILE A 534 19.40 -4.11 -7.70
CA ILE A 534 18.50 -5.09 -8.32
C ILE A 534 19.15 -6.47 -8.18
N MET A 535 18.40 -7.44 -7.65
CA MET A 535 18.89 -8.78 -7.31
C MET A 535 17.91 -9.86 -7.75
N GLY A 536 18.38 -10.99 -8.28
CA GLY A 536 17.53 -12.17 -8.57
C GLY A 536 16.26 -11.89 -9.38
N THR A 537 16.22 -10.78 -10.11
CA THR A 537 15.04 -10.25 -10.81
C THR A 537 15.13 -10.68 -12.26
N LEU A 538 14.06 -11.24 -12.81
CA LEU A 538 13.93 -11.43 -14.25
C LEU A 538 13.41 -10.12 -14.81
N TRP A 539 14.20 -9.45 -15.65
CA TRP A 539 13.77 -8.22 -16.29
C TRP A 539 14.15 -8.23 -17.75
N LYS A 540 13.37 -7.52 -18.56
CA LYS A 540 13.64 -7.33 -19.98
C LYS A 540 13.69 -5.84 -20.27
N THR A 541 14.68 -5.40 -21.02
CA THR A 541 14.64 -4.08 -21.65
C THR A 541 14.02 -4.23 -23.01
N THR A 542 13.45 -3.13 -23.47
CA THR A 542 13.03 -2.98 -24.85
C THR A 542 14.11 -2.32 -25.71
N HIS A 543 15.27 -1.99 -25.13
CA HIS A 543 16.44 -1.37 -25.77
C HIS A 543 17.73 -2.18 -25.52
N ALA A 544 18.58 -2.29 -26.54
CA ALA A 544 19.89 -2.95 -26.50
C ALA A 544 20.92 -2.26 -25.58
N SER A 545 20.64 -1.01 -25.17
CA SER A 545 21.40 -0.29 -24.16
C SER A 545 20.42 0.37 -23.20
N VAL A 546 20.37 -0.08 -21.95
CA VAL A 546 19.99 0.83 -20.86
C VAL A 546 20.99 1.98 -20.96
N VAL A 547 20.52 3.17 -21.30
CA VAL A 547 21.37 4.36 -21.26
C VAL A 547 21.60 4.66 -19.78
N TRP A 548 22.59 4.00 -19.19
CA TRP A 548 23.14 4.30 -17.87
C TRP A 548 23.95 5.61 -17.88
N ASN A 549 23.80 6.43 -18.92
CA ASN A 549 24.41 7.74 -18.99
C ASN A 549 23.60 8.67 -18.09
N GLN A 550 24.14 8.92 -16.90
CA GLN A 550 24.03 10.21 -16.25
C GLN A 550 22.59 10.71 -16.09
N SER A 551 21.85 10.18 -15.13
CA SER A 551 20.73 10.94 -14.55
C SER A 551 21.34 12.10 -13.78
N SER A 552 21.41 13.28 -14.40
CA SER A 552 21.62 14.51 -13.64
C SER A 552 20.41 14.70 -12.73
N LEU A 553 20.66 14.88 -11.45
CA LEU A 553 19.67 15.46 -10.55
C LEU A 553 19.16 16.78 -11.15
N LEU A 554 18.00 17.26 -10.71
CA LEU A 554 17.61 18.66 -10.91
C LEU A 554 18.65 19.66 -10.35
N ASP A 555 19.66 19.18 -9.59
CA ASP A 555 20.80 19.95 -9.09
C ASP A 555 22.14 19.74 -9.84
N GLY A 556 22.18 18.89 -10.88
CA GLY A 556 23.37 18.71 -11.73
C GLY A 556 24.42 17.69 -11.26
N GLY A 557 24.18 16.88 -10.22
CA GLY A 557 25.09 15.80 -9.81
C GLY A 557 25.05 14.54 -10.71
N LEU A 558 26.23 13.93 -10.97
CA LEU A 558 26.39 12.63 -11.67
C LEU A 558 26.37 11.44 -10.69
N HIS A 559 25.73 10.31 -11.04
CA HIS A 559 25.66 9.12 -10.18
C HIS A 559 26.21 7.83 -10.82
N SER A 560 26.79 6.96 -9.98
CA SER A 560 27.41 5.65 -10.29
C SER A 560 26.58 4.45 -9.79
N LEU A 561 26.65 3.32 -10.50
CA LEU A 561 25.96 2.04 -10.27
C LEU A 561 26.44 1.30 -8.99
N MET A 562 25.52 0.70 -8.21
CA MET A 562 25.82 -0.24 -7.11
C MET A 562 24.95 -1.52 -7.18
N SER A 563 25.23 -2.43 -8.12
CA SER A 563 24.84 -3.86 -7.98
C SER A 563 25.90 -4.76 -8.61
N SER A 564 26.13 -5.92 -7.98
CA SER A 564 27.21 -6.85 -8.30
C SER A 564 26.82 -8.04 -9.20
N VAL A 565 25.56 -8.19 -9.61
CA VAL A 565 25.14 -9.31 -10.48
C VAL A 565 24.03 -8.89 -11.45
N PHE A 566 24.23 -9.17 -12.74
CA PHE A 566 23.32 -8.87 -13.84
C PHE A 566 23.28 -10.05 -14.82
N ASN A 567 22.10 -10.63 -15.06
CA ASN A 567 21.89 -11.74 -16.01
C ASN A 567 22.80 -12.97 -15.82
N GLY A 568 23.02 -13.41 -14.57
CA GLY A 568 23.94 -14.52 -14.27
C GLY A 568 25.42 -14.19 -14.44
N ILE A 569 25.75 -12.94 -14.81
CA ILE A 569 27.11 -12.41 -14.89
C ILE A 569 27.33 -11.51 -13.67
N THR A 570 28.32 -11.85 -12.85
CA THR A 570 28.80 -10.98 -11.77
C THR A 570 29.54 -9.81 -12.40
N TYR A 571 28.95 -8.62 -12.38
CA TYR A 571 29.69 -7.39 -12.65
C TYR A 571 30.20 -6.91 -11.31
N PRO A 572 31.52 -6.90 -11.04
CA PRO A 572 32.01 -6.48 -9.74
C PRO A 572 31.47 -5.09 -9.43
N ASN A 573 30.97 -4.91 -8.21
CA ASN A 573 30.54 -3.63 -7.63
C ASN A 573 31.39 -2.49 -8.18
N GLY A 574 30.81 -1.30 -8.37
CA GLY A 574 31.57 -0.07 -8.43
C GLY A 574 32.41 0.14 -7.15
N ARG A 575 33.49 -0.62 -7.01
CA ARG A 575 34.77 -0.08 -6.63
C ARG A 575 35.41 0.27 -7.95
N TYR A 576 35.90 1.50 -8.03
CA TYR A 576 36.93 1.92 -8.96
C TYR A 576 37.70 0.72 -9.46
N SER A 577 37.79 0.53 -10.78
CA SER A 577 38.53 -0.57 -11.41
C SER A 577 39.63 -1.01 -10.47
N ASP A 578 39.58 -2.24 -9.95
CA ASP A 578 40.53 -2.68 -8.91
C ASP A 578 41.97 -2.43 -9.36
N GLN A 579 42.20 -2.17 -10.65
CA GLN A 579 43.42 -1.65 -11.24
C GLN A 579 43.23 -0.25 -11.85
N GLN A 580 44.12 0.69 -11.54
CA GLN A 580 44.40 1.86 -12.39
C GLN A 580 45.72 1.70 -13.13
N THR A 581 45.83 2.37 -14.28
CA THR A 581 47.11 2.53 -14.98
C THR A 581 47.58 3.98 -14.87
N ILE A 582 48.79 4.19 -14.35
CA ILE A 582 49.41 5.51 -14.26
C ILE A 582 50.63 5.53 -15.17
N ALA A 583 50.58 6.37 -16.20
CA ALA A 583 51.62 6.48 -17.22
C ALA A 583 52.51 7.72 -17.04
N THR A 584 52.34 8.48 -15.96
CA THR A 584 53.03 9.75 -15.74
C THR A 584 54.44 9.56 -15.19
N ASP A 585 55.35 10.46 -15.56
CA ASP A 585 56.67 10.63 -14.93
C ASP A 585 56.61 11.74 -13.87
N ALA A 586 55.78 11.53 -12.85
CA ALA A 586 55.55 12.48 -11.77
C ALA A 586 55.22 11.75 -10.47
N ASP A 587 55.42 12.43 -9.34
CA ASP A 587 54.99 11.94 -8.03
C ASP A 587 53.45 11.95 -7.94
N PHE A 588 52.87 11.02 -7.17
CA PHE A 588 51.43 10.95 -6.99
C PHE A 588 51.02 10.39 -5.62
N THR A 589 49.75 10.53 -5.28
CA THR A 589 49.19 10.08 -4.00
C THR A 589 48.06 9.08 -4.24
N LEU A 590 48.07 7.99 -3.46
CA LEU A 590 46.95 7.05 -3.37
C LEU A 590 46.16 7.37 -2.10
N THR A 591 44.87 7.70 -2.28
CA THR A 591 43.99 8.09 -1.18
C THR A 591 42.91 7.03 -0.96
N PRO A 592 42.76 6.49 0.27
CA PRO A 592 41.68 5.58 0.62
C PRO A 592 40.31 6.10 0.17
N ASN A 593 39.47 5.21 -0.36
CA ASN A 593 38.14 5.49 -0.91
C ASN A 593 38.09 6.41 -2.16
N SER A 594 39.23 6.91 -2.64
CA SER A 594 39.35 7.75 -3.84
C SER A 594 40.23 7.13 -4.94
N SER A 595 41.23 6.32 -4.57
CA SER A 595 42.14 5.64 -5.50
C SER A 595 41.89 4.13 -5.56
N PRO A 596 42.02 3.48 -6.74
CA PRO A 596 42.01 2.03 -6.90
C PRO A 596 42.98 1.25 -6.02
N ALA A 597 42.56 0.06 -5.60
CA ALA A 597 43.33 -0.81 -4.73
C ALA A 597 44.60 -1.35 -5.41
N GLU A 598 44.59 -1.60 -6.71
CA GLU A 598 45.76 -1.97 -7.50
C GLU A 598 46.16 -0.84 -8.46
N THR A 599 47.46 -0.61 -8.60
CA THR A 599 48.02 0.42 -9.49
C THR A 599 49.09 -0.20 -10.36
N ARG A 600 48.91 -0.18 -11.68
CA ARG A 600 49.96 -0.50 -12.64
C ARG A 600 50.60 0.79 -13.12
N HIS A 601 51.83 1.05 -12.72
CA HIS A 601 52.61 2.15 -13.27
C HIS A 601 53.28 1.70 -14.57
N THR A 602 52.95 2.37 -15.68
CA THR A 602 53.44 2.06 -17.03
C THR A 602 54.28 3.18 -17.63
N GLY A 603 54.40 4.32 -16.94
CA GLY A 603 55.15 5.48 -17.43
C GLY A 603 56.65 5.22 -17.44
N THR A 604 57.34 5.76 -18.45
CA THR A 604 58.81 5.79 -18.46
C THR A 604 59.28 6.76 -17.38
N LEU A 605 60.00 6.30 -16.36
CA LEU A 605 60.57 7.23 -15.37
C LEU A 605 61.97 7.66 -15.77
N THR A 606 62.21 8.97 -15.70
CA THR A 606 63.53 9.59 -15.93
C THR A 606 64.24 10.02 -14.64
N THR A 607 63.58 9.87 -13.50
CA THR A 607 64.14 10.03 -12.14
C THR A 607 63.32 9.17 -11.17
N ASP A 608 63.83 8.94 -9.95
CA ASP A 608 63.03 8.28 -8.90
C ASP A 608 61.77 9.10 -8.59
N ARG A 609 60.60 8.45 -8.51
CA ARG A 609 59.31 9.10 -8.20
C ARG A 609 58.69 8.56 -6.92
N ALA A 610 57.98 9.42 -6.21
CA ALA A 610 57.33 9.09 -4.96
C ALA A 610 55.85 8.73 -5.15
N VAL A 611 55.40 7.72 -4.41
CA VAL A 611 53.98 7.42 -4.21
C VAL A 611 53.63 7.59 -2.75
N THR A 612 52.82 8.59 -2.44
CA THR A 612 52.34 8.83 -1.07
C THR A 612 51.11 7.98 -0.80
N LEU A 613 51.08 7.24 0.31
CA LEU A 613 49.88 6.53 0.78
C LEU A 613 49.20 7.40 1.84
N SER A 614 48.03 7.96 1.51
CA SER A 614 47.29 8.81 2.45
C SER A 614 46.71 7.99 3.60
N THR A 615 46.69 8.55 4.80
CA THR A 615 45.99 7.98 5.97
C THR A 615 44.55 8.51 6.10
N ALA A 616 44.19 9.55 5.35
CA ALA A 616 42.84 10.11 5.36
C ALA A 616 41.83 9.09 4.84
N GLY A 617 40.89 8.66 5.70
CA GLY A 617 39.87 7.67 5.36
C GLY A 617 40.34 6.21 5.37
N ALA A 618 41.57 5.92 5.83
CA ALA A 618 42.08 4.56 5.98
C ALA A 618 41.43 3.84 7.19
N PHE A 619 41.19 2.53 7.06
CA PHE A 619 40.75 1.65 8.14
C PHE A 619 41.63 0.41 8.22
N ALA A 620 41.73 -0.20 9.41
CA ALA A 620 42.59 -1.37 9.63
C ALA A 620 42.26 -2.51 8.65
N GLY A 621 43.28 -3.05 7.98
CA GLY A 621 43.16 -4.09 6.97
C GLY A 621 42.98 -3.60 5.53
N LEU A 622 42.87 -2.29 5.29
CA LEU A 622 42.84 -1.74 3.93
C LEU A 622 44.17 -1.95 3.20
N LYS A 623 44.13 -2.18 1.87
CA LYS A 623 45.30 -2.54 1.06
C LYS A 623 45.44 -1.71 -0.20
N PHE A 624 46.69 -1.41 -0.57
CA PHE A 624 47.07 -1.01 -1.92
C PHE A 624 48.12 -1.97 -2.49
N ARG A 625 47.95 -2.42 -3.73
CA ARG A 625 48.95 -3.15 -4.50
C ARG A 625 49.46 -2.28 -5.64
N ILE A 626 50.77 -2.23 -5.83
CA ILE A 626 51.38 -1.41 -6.88
C ILE A 626 52.34 -2.29 -7.67
N ALA A 627 52.20 -2.30 -8.99
CA ALA A 627 53.06 -2.99 -9.95
C ALA A 627 53.74 -1.96 -10.85
N ARG A 628 55.06 -2.08 -11.02
CA ARG A 628 55.86 -1.19 -11.86
C ARG A 628 56.31 -1.91 -13.13
N THR A 629 55.79 -1.48 -14.27
CA THR A 629 56.04 -2.10 -15.59
C THR A 629 56.59 -1.12 -16.64
N GLY A 630 56.54 0.18 -16.37
CA GLY A 630 57.05 1.21 -17.29
C GLY A 630 58.57 1.16 -17.51
N ASP A 631 59.02 1.75 -18.62
CA ASP A 631 60.44 1.82 -18.99
C ASP A 631 61.24 2.78 -18.07
N GLY A 632 62.57 2.82 -18.25
CA GLY A 632 63.48 3.64 -17.44
C GLY A 632 64.11 2.90 -16.26
N ALA A 633 65.27 3.38 -15.81
CA ALA A 633 66.10 2.71 -14.80
C ALA A 633 65.76 3.11 -13.35
N PHE A 634 64.82 4.04 -13.16
CA PHE A 634 64.52 4.66 -11.87
C PHE A 634 63.39 3.95 -11.12
N ASN A 635 63.37 4.12 -9.79
CA ASN A 635 62.43 3.45 -8.89
C ASN A 635 61.14 4.26 -8.67
N LEU A 636 60.06 3.55 -8.35
CA LEU A 636 58.87 4.12 -7.75
C LEU A 636 58.91 3.87 -6.24
N ASN A 637 59.21 4.91 -5.47
CA ASN A 637 59.41 4.88 -4.03
C ASN A 637 58.07 5.09 -3.31
N VAL A 638 57.52 4.02 -2.73
CA VAL A 638 56.18 4.04 -2.12
C VAL A 638 56.26 4.22 -0.59
N GLY A 639 55.53 5.21 -0.07
CA GLY A 639 55.49 5.57 1.36
C GLY A 639 56.69 6.41 1.83
N THR A 640 56.65 6.86 3.09
CA THR A 640 57.76 7.63 3.70
C THR A 640 58.91 6.71 4.07
N GLY A 641 60.15 7.06 3.71
CA GLY A 641 61.34 6.27 4.08
C GLY A 641 61.61 5.03 3.21
N PRO A 642 61.25 5.06 1.91
CA PRO A 642 60.08 4.35 1.39
C PRO A 642 59.85 2.95 2.00
N LEU A 643 58.58 2.62 2.24
CA LEU A 643 58.18 1.27 2.63
C LEU A 643 58.64 0.22 1.60
N LYS A 644 58.63 0.60 0.31
CA LYS A 644 59.30 -0.16 -0.75
C LYS A 644 59.69 0.73 -1.93
N ALA A 645 60.95 0.64 -2.34
CA ALA A 645 61.38 1.07 -3.67
C ALA A 645 61.06 -0.03 -4.69
N LEU A 646 60.15 0.26 -5.63
CA LEU A 646 59.81 -0.65 -6.71
C LEU A 646 60.70 -0.34 -7.92
N ALA A 647 61.58 -1.28 -8.27
CA ALA A 647 62.29 -1.26 -9.54
C ALA A 647 61.38 -1.72 -10.69
N ARG A 648 61.82 -1.58 -11.94
CA ARG A 648 61.08 -2.11 -13.09
C ARG A 648 60.84 -3.62 -12.92
N ASN A 649 59.65 -4.07 -13.29
CA ASN A 649 59.17 -5.45 -13.20
C ASN A 649 59.04 -5.96 -11.75
N MET A 650 58.62 -5.09 -10.83
CA MET A 650 58.33 -5.46 -9.45
C MET A 650 56.90 -5.08 -9.03
N TRP A 651 56.40 -5.74 -7.99
CA TRP A 651 55.16 -5.37 -7.31
C TRP A 651 55.30 -5.40 -5.79
N ALA A 652 54.45 -4.65 -5.10
CA ALA A 652 54.30 -4.69 -3.65
C ALA A 652 52.86 -4.46 -3.21
N GLU A 653 52.48 -5.02 -2.07
CA GLU A 653 51.23 -4.79 -1.35
C GLU A 653 51.52 -4.07 -0.03
N PHE A 654 50.78 -2.99 0.22
CA PHE A 654 50.86 -2.15 1.41
C PHE A 654 49.55 -2.24 2.16
N VAL A 655 49.61 -2.46 3.47
CA VAL A 655 48.43 -2.69 4.33
C VAL A 655 48.41 -1.64 5.43
N TYR A 656 47.22 -1.13 5.77
CA TYR A 656 47.04 -0.21 6.89
C TYR A 656 46.69 -0.98 8.16
N ASP A 657 47.43 -0.78 9.26
CA ASP A 657 47.19 -1.49 10.53
C ASP A 657 46.17 -0.80 11.46
N GLY A 658 45.64 0.35 11.04
CA GLY A 658 44.77 1.21 11.85
C GLY A 658 45.49 2.45 12.40
N SER A 659 46.80 2.53 12.27
CA SER A 659 47.62 3.69 12.66
C SER A 659 48.58 4.12 11.55
N ALA A 660 49.25 3.18 10.88
CA ALA A 660 50.21 3.43 9.81
C ALA A 660 50.11 2.41 8.67
N TRP A 661 50.71 2.77 7.53
CA TRP A 661 50.91 1.86 6.41
C TRP A 661 52.18 1.02 6.61
N TYR A 662 52.12 -0.27 6.31
CA TYR A 662 53.27 -1.17 6.31
C TYR A 662 53.32 -2.03 5.05
N LEU A 663 54.49 -2.58 4.73
CA LEU A 663 54.68 -3.48 3.59
C LEU A 663 54.18 -4.89 3.94
N GLY A 664 53.11 -5.35 3.30
CA GLY A 664 52.51 -6.66 3.53
C GLY A 664 53.10 -7.78 2.67
N ALA A 665 53.43 -7.49 1.41
CA ALA A 665 54.05 -8.45 0.48
C ALA A 665 54.78 -7.73 -0.66
N TYR A 666 55.74 -8.39 -1.33
CA TYR A 666 56.35 -7.89 -2.56
C TYR A 666 57.01 -9.01 -3.36
N GLY A 667 57.25 -8.77 -4.65
CA GLY A 667 57.93 -9.71 -5.53
C GLY A 667 58.32 -9.12 -6.88
N SER A 668 58.99 -9.92 -7.71
CA SER A 668 59.10 -9.66 -9.14
C SER A 668 57.78 -9.97 -9.86
N LEU A 669 57.51 -9.29 -10.97
CA LEU A 669 56.37 -9.53 -11.85
C LEU A 669 56.60 -10.70 -12.80
#